data_AF-A0A9E3A4Q7-F1
#
_entry.id   AF-A0A9E3A4Q7-F1
#
_cell.length_a   1.000
_cell.length_b   1.000
_cell.length_c   1.000
_cell.angle_alpha   90.00
_cell.angle_beta   90.00
_cell.angle_gamma   90.00
#
_symmetry.space_group_name_H-M   'P 1'
#
loop_
_entity.id
_entity.type
_entity.pdbx_description
1 polymer ?
#
loop_
_entity_poly.entity_id
_entity_poly.type
_entity_poly.pdbx_seq_one_letter_code
_entity_poly.pdbx_strand_id
1 'polypeptide(L)'
;MVTVRFTGALVLVIIMVGACRVAGQDNPAQATEPTQSQPPQPKGTPTQQPAQNPKTAPQVKEILPSYEGQNVTAVELAGQPNLDTRQLLPLLAQQAKQPFAQEKVDQSIAALKQTRRFHDVQLEVRPEPEGVRVLLVLQPATYFGIYTFPGATGHFAYSRVLQIASYPPKGAYSPIDVQNATDALETFFRQSGYFEAQVQPELRTSPPWGLVNVIFHSKLNRRAKFGEVVIRGVSDRETTHLRGTLHSLLARLRRSAIRPGKTYNMATVRRATQYMANALGKQGYLGAQVKLAGAEYSAASNRANVIYEVKTGPIVHVRVTGGHLWSWNRRKLLPIYQQAGVDAELIQEGRQNLVSYFQSKGYFEVKVDTKVDQGDQSETILYQIVKGSRHKVKGVALAGNQHFSEKALLAQVKVEKAHFWSHGKYSQKLVRSSVRNIENLYKADGFSSVKVTPQVTSNQGNVLVTFHLQEGPQDIVDALDVRGNQSVPVAQLAPKGLKLGAGEPYSARNVQLDRNQIMATYLADGYLTATFRETAKQVPGQPHRLQVVYQIYEGPQVRTATVVTLGRNQTQQKLINRETSQITSGKPLKEDDLLASETNLYKVGVFDWAEVDPRREVTTQHQEDVIIKVHEAKPNTLTYGFGFDVINRGGSVPSGTVTVPGIPPAALPKNFRTSQKTFWGPRGTIEYTRNNLFGKAESLTFTALGARLQQNGSIIYTDPMFRWTKWASTFSLTGQHSSENPIFTFRQGQFGYQLERPLNRDKSSNLFIRYNFTETGLTNLLIPQLVPNQDRHVRLSTVSPTYIRDTRDSPTDAHKGIYESYEVDLNPSVLGSNVSFARLLGQTAYYKKIPANIVWANSLRIGIEQPFGQSHVPISEKFFSGGGSTLRGFPLNGAGPQHTITACGNPADRTTCAPITVPVGGPQLVILNSEFRIPVPVSLPIVDRNLGFAVFYDGGNVFPHVGFRDFGKNYTSSVGGGLRYNTPVGPVRIDLGHNLNALPGIKSTQFFVTLGQAF
;
A
#
# COMPACT_ATOMS: atom_id res chain seq x y z
N MET A 1 -23.41 3.48 27.18
CA MET A 1 -21.94 3.57 27.31
C MET A 1 -21.38 2.25 26.79
N VAL A 2 -21.10 2.14 25.48
CA VAL A 2 -20.77 0.84 24.83
C VAL A 2 -19.49 1.00 24.02
N THR A 3 -18.44 0.34 24.52
CA THR A 3 -17.08 0.34 24.00
C THR A 3 -16.95 -0.77 22.95
N VAL A 4 -16.81 -0.42 21.67
CA VAL A 4 -16.61 -1.40 20.59
C VAL A 4 -15.15 -1.35 20.13
N ARG A 5 -14.42 -2.45 20.35
CA ARG A 5 -13.01 -2.66 19.98
C ARG A 5 -12.90 -3.07 18.50
N PHE A 6 -12.02 -2.41 17.75
CA PHE A 6 -11.65 -2.79 16.39
C PHE A 6 -10.54 -3.86 16.40
N THR A 7 -10.79 -4.99 15.75
CA THR A 7 -9.78 -6.01 15.39
C THR A 7 -9.30 -5.77 13.96
N GLY A 8 -8.02 -5.46 13.78
CA GLY A 8 -7.36 -5.41 12.47
C GLY A 8 -6.89 -6.81 12.07
N ALA A 9 -7.30 -7.28 10.88
CA ALA A 9 -6.82 -8.52 10.28
C ALA A 9 -5.79 -8.17 9.18
N LEU A 10 -4.54 -8.61 9.39
CA LEU A 10 -3.46 -8.54 8.42
C LEU A 10 -3.55 -9.76 7.49
N VAL A 11 -3.56 -9.55 6.18
CA VAL A 11 -3.56 -10.62 5.17
C VAL A 11 -2.11 -11.07 4.93
N LEU A 12 -1.76 -12.25 5.44
CA LEU A 12 -0.48 -12.91 5.22
C LEU A 12 -0.55 -13.74 3.92
N VAL A 13 0.27 -13.42 2.92
CA VAL A 13 0.45 -14.24 1.71
C VAL A 13 1.53 -15.28 2.00
N ILE A 14 1.13 -16.52 2.26
CA ILE A 14 2.03 -17.67 2.45
C ILE A 14 2.37 -18.24 1.07
N ILE A 15 3.64 -18.18 0.69
CA ILE A 15 4.19 -18.91 -0.47
C ILE A 15 4.65 -20.28 0.03
N MET A 16 3.91 -21.34 -0.33
CA MET A 16 4.36 -22.72 -0.14
C MET A 16 5.49 -23.04 -1.13
N VAL A 17 6.66 -23.40 -0.63
CA VAL A 17 7.72 -24.03 -1.41
C VAL A 17 7.60 -25.54 -1.21
N GLY A 18 7.10 -26.24 -2.23
CA GLY A 18 7.05 -27.70 -2.27
C GLY A 18 8.43 -28.27 -2.60
N ALA A 19 8.99 -29.06 -1.68
CA ALA A 19 10.18 -29.85 -1.90
C ALA A 19 9.83 -31.08 -2.76
N CYS A 20 10.47 -31.23 -3.92
CA CYS A 20 10.42 -32.45 -4.72
C CYS A 20 11.78 -33.14 -4.65
N ARG A 21 11.81 -34.31 -3.99
CA ARG A 21 12.88 -35.31 -4.10
C ARG A 21 12.73 -36.02 -5.44
N VAL A 22 13.83 -36.20 -6.18
CA VAL A 22 13.96 -37.24 -7.21
C VAL A 22 15.35 -37.85 -7.08
N ALA A 23 15.38 -39.17 -7.00
CA ALA A 23 16.55 -40.03 -7.01
C ALA A 23 16.70 -40.69 -8.40
N GLY A 24 17.92 -41.06 -8.77
CA GLY A 24 18.19 -42.18 -9.68
C GLY A 24 18.73 -41.85 -11.08
N GLN A 25 20.05 -42.07 -11.23
CA GLN A 25 20.78 -42.73 -12.34
C GLN A 25 20.52 -42.32 -13.80
N ASP A 26 21.58 -41.83 -14.48
CA ASP A 26 22.35 -42.63 -15.46
C ASP A 26 23.53 -41.83 -16.07
N ASN A 27 24.68 -42.50 -16.20
CA ASN A 27 25.85 -42.13 -17.01
C ASN A 27 25.57 -42.55 -18.47
N PRO A 28 26.19 -41.96 -19.53
CA PRO A 28 27.63 -42.10 -19.74
C PRO A 28 28.35 -40.99 -20.58
N ALA A 29 29.66 -41.22 -20.72
CA ALA A 29 30.53 -40.95 -21.89
C ALA A 29 31.35 -39.64 -21.98
N GLN A 30 32.65 -39.86 -21.73
CA GLN A 30 33.87 -39.29 -22.31
C GLN A 30 33.76 -38.37 -23.54
N ALA A 31 34.44 -37.21 -23.49
CA ALA A 31 35.17 -36.63 -24.61
C ALA A 31 36.18 -35.53 -24.15
N THR A 32 37.47 -35.89 -24.19
CA THR A 32 38.67 -35.13 -24.59
C THR A 32 38.73 -33.59 -24.45
N GLU A 33 39.71 -33.13 -23.65
CA GLU A 33 40.29 -31.78 -23.65
C GLU A 33 41.26 -31.55 -24.82
N PRO A 34 41.42 -30.29 -25.29
CA PRO A 34 42.63 -29.86 -25.97
C PRO A 34 43.42 -28.83 -25.15
N THR A 35 44.70 -29.14 -24.97
CA THR A 35 45.80 -28.31 -24.47
C THR A 35 46.02 -27.06 -25.33
N GLN A 36 46.04 -25.85 -24.72
CA GLN A 36 46.73 -24.68 -25.30
C GLN A 36 47.40 -23.78 -24.24
N SER A 37 48.73 -23.87 -24.22
CA SER A 37 49.78 -22.84 -24.05
C SER A 37 49.47 -21.47 -23.39
N GLN A 38 50.22 -21.18 -22.31
CA GLN A 38 50.47 -19.85 -21.76
C GLN A 38 51.52 -19.05 -22.55
N PRO A 39 51.41 -17.71 -22.57
CA PRO A 39 52.57 -16.80 -22.67
C PRO A 39 52.72 -15.89 -21.42
N PRO A 40 53.85 -15.16 -21.27
CA PRO A 40 54.53 -14.97 -19.98
C PRO A 40 54.13 -13.72 -19.18
N GLN A 41 54.40 -13.77 -17.87
CA GLN A 41 54.28 -12.64 -16.93
C GLN A 41 55.37 -11.57 -17.13
N PRO A 42 55.05 -10.28 -16.91
CA PRO A 42 56.01 -9.26 -16.51
C PRO A 42 56.02 -9.03 -14.98
N LYS A 43 57.22 -8.80 -14.45
CA LYS A 43 57.56 -8.57 -13.03
C LYS A 43 57.18 -7.16 -12.54
N GLY A 44 56.60 -7.11 -11.33
CA GLY A 44 57.05 -6.27 -10.20
C GLY A 44 56.43 -4.89 -9.99
N THR A 45 55.85 -4.65 -8.80
CA THR A 45 56.17 -3.58 -7.80
C THR A 45 55.23 -3.75 -6.58
N PRO A 46 55.67 -3.58 -5.31
CA PRO A 46 55.07 -4.23 -4.15
C PRO A 46 53.96 -3.41 -3.48
N THR A 47 52.87 -4.07 -3.08
CA THR A 47 51.87 -3.49 -2.17
C THR A 47 51.98 -4.18 -0.81
N GLN A 48 52.26 -3.40 0.22
CA GLN A 48 52.30 -3.83 1.62
C GLN A 48 50.97 -4.48 2.01
N GLN A 49 51.01 -5.77 2.35
CA GLN A 49 49.90 -6.48 2.96
C GLN A 49 49.72 -6.03 4.42
N PRO A 50 48.49 -5.76 4.88
CA PRO A 50 48.21 -5.62 6.30
C PRO A 50 48.48 -6.95 7.00
N ALA A 51 49.16 -6.88 8.15
CA ALA A 51 49.59 -8.03 8.94
C ALA A 51 48.44 -9.03 9.15
N GLN A 52 48.56 -10.19 8.50
CA GLN A 52 47.73 -11.35 8.78
C GLN A 52 48.22 -11.94 10.10
N ASN A 53 47.33 -12.05 11.09
CA ASN A 53 47.57 -12.96 12.21
C ASN A 53 47.83 -14.37 11.64
N PRO A 54 48.81 -15.12 12.15
CA PRO A 54 49.22 -16.37 11.55
C PRO A 54 48.04 -17.34 11.48
N LYS A 55 47.66 -17.71 10.25
CA LYS A 55 46.95 -18.97 10.01
C LYS A 55 47.82 -20.08 10.59
N THR A 56 47.21 -21.10 11.18
CA THR A 56 47.87 -22.31 11.67
C THR A 56 49.01 -22.67 10.73
N ALA A 57 50.26 -22.57 11.20
CA ALA A 57 51.42 -22.76 10.34
C ALA A 57 51.29 -24.13 9.64
N PRO A 58 51.57 -24.24 8.32
CA PRO A 58 51.45 -25.49 7.59
C PRO A 58 52.18 -26.67 8.28
N GLN A 59 53.21 -26.38 9.07
CA GLN A 59 53.94 -27.32 9.90
C GLN A 59 53.08 -28.05 10.96
N VAL A 60 52.03 -27.45 11.54
CA VAL A 60 51.26 -28.13 12.61
C VAL A 60 50.49 -29.33 12.06
N LYS A 61 49.91 -29.24 10.86
CA LYS A 61 49.15 -30.35 10.25
C LYS A 61 50.02 -31.55 9.89
N GLU A 62 51.28 -31.32 9.56
CA GLU A 62 52.25 -32.39 9.24
C GLU A 62 52.74 -33.12 10.50
N ILE A 63 52.67 -32.48 11.67
CA ILE A 63 53.19 -33.02 12.94
C ILE A 63 52.07 -33.66 13.78
N LEU A 64 50.78 -33.37 13.52
CA LEU A 64 49.64 -33.97 14.24
C LEU A 64 49.67 -35.50 14.37
N PRO A 65 50.01 -36.28 13.31
CA PRO A 65 50.09 -37.73 13.43
C PRO A 65 51.18 -38.23 14.38
N SER A 66 52.21 -37.42 14.65
CA SER A 66 53.30 -37.78 15.57
C SER A 66 52.88 -37.73 17.05
N TYR A 67 51.74 -37.11 17.35
CA TYR A 67 51.17 -37.02 18.69
C TYR A 67 50.14 -38.10 18.99
N GLU A 68 49.79 -38.94 18.00
CA GLU A 68 48.79 -40.00 18.16
C GLU A 68 49.19 -40.97 19.29
N GLY A 69 48.26 -41.22 20.22
CA GLY A 69 48.48 -42.09 21.37
C GLY A 69 49.25 -41.46 22.55
N GLN A 70 49.82 -40.25 22.41
CA GLN A 70 50.45 -39.54 23.54
C GLN A 70 49.41 -39.07 24.56
N ASN A 71 49.75 -39.03 25.85
CA ASN A 71 48.82 -38.60 26.88
C ASN A 71 48.49 -37.10 26.76
N VAL A 72 47.21 -36.72 26.80
CA VAL A 72 46.81 -35.30 26.76
C VAL A 72 46.82 -34.73 28.17
N THR A 73 47.74 -33.81 28.45
CA THR A 73 47.89 -33.20 29.78
C THR A 73 46.75 -32.25 30.11
N ALA A 74 46.37 -31.41 29.15
CA ALA A 74 45.23 -30.49 29.26
C ALA A 74 44.60 -30.20 27.89
N VAL A 75 43.28 -29.97 27.90
CA VAL A 75 42.52 -29.44 26.76
C VAL A 75 41.98 -28.08 27.16
N GLU A 76 42.50 -27.02 26.55
CA GLU A 76 42.16 -25.63 26.87
C GLU A 76 41.42 -24.97 25.69
N LEU A 77 40.46 -24.13 26.03
CA LEU A 77 39.78 -23.26 25.09
C LEU A 77 40.28 -21.83 25.31
N ALA A 78 40.86 -21.22 24.28
CA ALA A 78 41.21 -19.80 24.27
C ALA A 78 40.23 -19.03 23.38
N GLY A 79 39.85 -17.82 23.77
CA GLY A 79 38.92 -16.99 23.01
C GLY A 79 38.93 -15.54 23.48
N GLN A 80 38.01 -14.72 22.98
CA GLN A 80 37.86 -13.34 23.45
C GLN A 80 37.53 -13.29 24.96
N PRO A 81 37.94 -12.24 25.72
CA PRO A 81 37.78 -12.17 27.18
C PRO A 81 36.33 -12.36 27.69
N ASN A 82 35.34 -12.05 26.85
CA ASN A 82 33.92 -12.11 27.19
C ASN A 82 33.28 -13.49 26.92
N LEU A 83 34.05 -14.47 26.44
CA LEU A 83 33.56 -15.80 26.13
C LEU A 83 33.71 -16.72 27.36
N ASP A 84 32.59 -17.16 27.94
CA ASP A 84 32.60 -18.19 28.99
C ASP A 84 32.89 -19.56 28.39
N THR A 85 34.15 -19.98 28.46
CA THR A 85 34.64 -21.24 27.90
C THR A 85 34.18 -22.46 28.67
N ARG A 86 33.76 -22.31 29.94
CA ARG A 86 33.32 -23.42 30.80
C ARG A 86 32.09 -24.16 30.26
N GLN A 87 31.19 -23.43 29.60
CA GLN A 87 29.98 -23.99 28.99
C GLN A 87 30.27 -24.85 27.74
N LEU A 88 31.47 -24.73 27.17
CA LEU A 88 31.86 -25.40 25.92
C LEU A 88 32.71 -26.65 26.18
N LEU A 89 33.30 -26.79 27.37
CA LEU A 89 34.09 -27.95 27.77
C LEU A 89 33.33 -29.29 27.64
N PRO A 90 32.02 -29.40 27.95
CA PRO A 90 31.28 -30.66 27.78
C PRO A 90 31.11 -31.09 26.32
N LEU A 91 31.31 -30.19 25.35
CA LEU A 91 31.18 -30.49 23.92
C LEU A 91 32.45 -31.11 23.33
N LEU A 92 33.54 -31.17 24.09
CA LEU A 92 34.83 -31.67 23.62
C LEU A 92 34.87 -33.20 23.71
N ALA A 93 35.08 -33.86 22.57
CA ALA A 93 35.27 -35.30 22.49
C ALA A 93 36.67 -35.74 22.97
N GLN A 94 37.68 -34.88 22.80
CA GLN A 94 39.01 -35.07 23.40
C GLN A 94 39.01 -34.47 24.81
N GLN A 95 39.35 -35.29 25.80
CA GLN A 95 39.45 -34.87 27.20
C GLN A 95 40.89 -34.99 27.72
N ALA A 96 41.20 -34.25 28.79
CA ALA A 96 42.45 -34.41 29.51
C ALA A 96 42.58 -35.82 30.09
N LYS A 97 43.82 -36.31 30.21
CA LYS A 97 44.21 -37.67 30.65
C LYS A 97 43.76 -38.82 29.75
N GLN A 98 43.27 -38.52 28.55
CA GLN A 98 43.06 -39.51 27.49
C GLN A 98 44.21 -39.46 26.48
N PRO A 99 44.53 -40.57 25.80
CA PRO A 99 45.44 -40.52 24.67
C PRO A 99 44.90 -39.55 23.61
N PHE A 100 45.82 -38.79 23.01
CA PHE A 100 45.55 -37.91 21.89
C PHE A 100 45.09 -38.75 20.72
N ALA A 101 43.90 -38.43 20.19
CA ALA A 101 43.40 -39.00 18.96
C ALA A 101 42.96 -37.88 18.03
N GLN A 102 43.56 -37.80 16.84
CA GLN A 102 43.22 -36.76 15.87
C GLN A 102 41.71 -36.74 15.56
N GLU A 103 41.08 -37.91 15.45
CA GLU A 103 39.64 -38.04 15.22
C GLU A 103 38.81 -37.37 16.33
N LYS A 104 39.20 -37.52 17.60
CA LYS A 104 38.50 -36.87 18.73
C LYS A 104 38.72 -35.37 18.78
N VAL A 105 39.89 -34.90 18.33
CA VAL A 105 40.16 -33.46 18.20
C VAL A 105 39.32 -32.87 17.07
N ASP A 106 39.23 -33.56 15.93
CA ASP A 106 38.37 -33.16 14.81
C ASP A 106 36.89 -33.19 15.18
N GLN A 107 36.43 -34.17 15.96
CA GLN A 107 35.08 -34.21 16.54
C GLN A 107 34.83 -33.05 17.50
N SER A 108 35.80 -32.70 18.35
CA SER A 108 35.73 -31.52 19.23
C SER A 108 35.60 -30.23 18.41
N ILE A 109 36.42 -30.06 17.38
CA ILE A 109 36.38 -28.91 16.47
C ILE A 109 35.04 -28.85 15.73
N ALA A 110 34.55 -29.98 15.24
CA ALA A 110 33.25 -30.08 14.56
C ALA A 110 32.09 -29.73 15.50
N ALA A 111 32.09 -30.25 16.73
CA ALA A 111 31.09 -29.94 17.74
C ALA A 111 31.08 -28.44 18.10
N LEU A 112 32.25 -27.83 18.26
CA LEU A 112 32.39 -26.39 18.50
C LEU A 112 31.89 -25.57 17.31
N LYS A 113 32.21 -25.96 16.07
CA LYS A 113 31.70 -25.30 14.85
C LYS A 113 30.19 -25.46 14.67
N GLN A 114 29.62 -26.60 15.07
CA GLN A 114 28.19 -26.88 15.01
C GLN A 114 27.36 -25.94 15.89
N THR A 115 27.95 -25.33 16.92
CA THR A 115 27.29 -24.29 17.74
C THR A 115 26.97 -23.01 16.96
N ARG A 116 27.55 -22.80 15.77
CA ARG A 116 27.46 -21.56 14.96
C ARG A 116 27.91 -20.28 15.69
N ARG A 117 28.59 -20.42 16.84
CA ARG A 117 29.15 -19.29 17.60
C ARG A 117 30.53 -18.88 17.11
N PHE A 118 31.23 -19.79 16.44
CA PHE A 118 32.61 -19.62 15.96
C PHE A 118 32.65 -19.89 14.46
N HIS A 119 33.28 -19.00 13.70
CA HIS A 119 33.49 -19.23 12.27
C HIS A 119 34.72 -20.11 12.03
N ASP A 120 35.70 -20.06 12.94
CA ASP A 120 36.85 -20.95 12.92
C ASP A 120 37.29 -21.33 14.34
N VAL A 121 37.97 -22.47 14.44
CA VAL A 121 38.57 -22.99 15.67
C VAL A 121 39.97 -23.44 15.28
N GLN A 122 40.98 -22.68 15.67
CA GLN A 122 42.37 -23.02 15.38
C GLN A 122 42.91 -23.98 16.44
N LEU A 123 43.55 -25.03 15.98
CA LEU A 123 44.23 -26.01 16.82
C LEU A 123 45.70 -25.63 16.99
N GLU A 124 46.11 -25.43 18.24
CA GLU A 124 47.51 -25.38 18.65
C GLU A 124 47.79 -26.58 19.56
N VAL A 125 48.76 -27.42 19.19
CA VAL A 125 49.23 -28.51 20.06
C VAL A 125 50.62 -28.14 20.56
N ARG A 126 50.83 -28.15 21.87
CA ARG A 126 52.12 -27.86 22.50
C ARG A 126 52.63 -29.11 23.22
N PRO A 127 53.82 -29.63 22.87
CA PRO A 127 54.41 -30.76 23.59
C PRO A 127 54.83 -30.34 25.01
N GLU A 128 54.64 -31.25 25.96
CA GLU A 128 54.99 -31.10 27.38
C GLU A 128 55.73 -32.36 27.88
N PRO A 129 56.50 -32.28 28.99
CA PRO A 129 57.25 -33.41 29.52
C PRO A 129 56.41 -34.67 29.83
N GLU A 130 55.12 -34.48 30.15
CA GLU A 130 54.19 -35.57 30.49
C GLU A 130 53.16 -35.88 29.37
N GLY A 131 53.35 -35.31 28.17
CA GLY A 131 52.48 -35.55 27.02
C GLY A 131 52.23 -34.33 26.13
N VAL A 132 50.99 -34.08 25.73
CA VAL A 132 50.61 -32.97 24.83
C VAL A 132 49.50 -32.09 25.43
N ARG A 133 49.66 -30.77 25.32
CA ARG A 133 48.62 -29.79 25.62
C ARG A 133 47.90 -29.40 24.34
N VAL A 134 46.58 -29.56 24.32
CA VAL A 134 45.71 -29.20 23.20
C VAL A 134 45.05 -27.86 23.50
N LEU A 135 45.36 -26.83 22.71
CA LEU A 135 44.76 -25.51 22.80
C LEU A 135 43.88 -25.24 21.57
N LEU A 136 42.59 -25.02 21.80
CA LEU A 136 41.64 -24.64 20.75
C LEU A 136 41.35 -23.15 20.85
N VAL A 137 41.86 -22.37 19.89
CA VAL A 137 41.65 -20.93 19.80
C VAL A 137 40.38 -20.65 19.00
N LEU A 138 39.34 -20.19 19.71
CA LEU A 138 38.00 -19.94 19.21
C LEU A 138 37.92 -18.57 18.53
N GLN A 139 37.64 -18.54 17.22
CA GLN A 139 37.40 -17.30 16.48
C GLN A 139 35.89 -17.02 16.34
N PRO A 140 35.36 -15.95 16.95
CA PRO A 140 33.92 -15.70 16.97
C PRO A 140 33.36 -15.49 15.57
N ALA A 141 32.14 -15.97 15.34
CA ALA A 141 31.43 -15.72 14.08
C ALA A 141 31.16 -14.23 13.91
N THR A 142 31.46 -13.70 12.74
CA THR A 142 31.02 -12.36 12.33
C THR A 142 29.70 -12.48 11.58
N TYR A 143 28.89 -11.43 11.65
CA TYR A 143 27.56 -11.36 11.05
C TYR A 143 27.50 -10.25 10.01
N PHE A 144 26.59 -10.35 9.06
CA PHE A 144 26.39 -9.27 8.09
C PHE A 144 25.87 -8.00 8.78
N GLY A 145 26.57 -6.89 8.55
CA GLY A 145 26.15 -5.56 8.97
C GLY A 145 25.13 -4.99 7.99
N ILE A 146 25.58 -4.10 7.09
CA ILE A 146 24.74 -3.53 6.03
C ILE A 146 25.36 -3.73 4.64
N TYR A 147 24.52 -3.92 3.62
CA TYR A 147 24.93 -3.88 2.22
C TYR A 147 24.76 -2.47 1.67
N THR A 148 25.74 -1.97 0.93
CA THR A 148 25.65 -0.68 0.24
C THR A 148 26.03 -0.84 -1.22
N PHE A 149 25.41 -0.04 -2.10
CA PHE A 149 25.58 -0.20 -3.55
C PHE A 149 25.94 1.13 -4.24
N PRO A 150 27.13 1.72 -3.96
CA PRO A 150 27.60 2.91 -4.67
C PRO A 150 27.57 2.69 -6.19
N GLY A 151 27.08 3.69 -6.92
CA GLY A 151 26.92 3.64 -8.39
C GLY A 151 25.64 2.97 -8.88
N ALA A 152 25.04 2.04 -8.13
CA ALA A 152 23.78 1.39 -8.51
C ALA A 152 22.53 2.16 -8.04
N THR A 153 22.55 2.70 -6.82
CA THR A 153 21.39 3.42 -6.21
C THR A 153 21.04 4.73 -6.91
N GLY A 154 21.92 5.23 -7.79
CA GLY A 154 21.62 6.32 -8.72
C GLY A 154 20.53 5.95 -9.74
N HIS A 155 20.51 4.69 -10.19
CA HIS A 155 19.65 4.19 -11.27
C HIS A 155 18.54 3.25 -10.80
N PHE A 156 18.73 2.58 -9.66
CA PHE A 156 17.80 1.60 -9.10
C PHE A 156 17.46 1.95 -7.65
N ALA A 157 16.27 1.57 -7.17
CA ALA A 157 15.91 1.72 -5.77
C ALA A 157 16.78 0.81 -4.88
N TYR A 158 17.21 1.30 -3.72
CA TYR A 158 18.09 0.54 -2.80
C TYR A 158 17.51 -0.82 -2.44
N SER A 159 16.24 -0.86 -2.01
CA SER A 159 15.52 -2.09 -1.66
C SER A 159 15.48 -3.11 -2.80
N ARG A 160 15.41 -2.65 -4.05
CA ARG A 160 15.42 -3.55 -5.22
C ARG A 160 16.79 -4.20 -5.40
N VAL A 161 17.86 -3.43 -5.26
CA VAL A 161 19.24 -3.94 -5.41
C VAL A 161 19.58 -4.85 -4.22
N LEU A 162 19.16 -4.49 -3.00
CA LEU A 162 19.29 -5.31 -1.80
C LEU A 162 18.61 -6.68 -1.96
N GLN A 163 17.38 -6.70 -2.49
CA GLN A 163 16.65 -7.94 -2.77
C GLN A 163 17.39 -8.82 -3.79
N ILE A 164 17.95 -8.23 -4.85
CA ILE A 164 18.72 -8.98 -5.86
C ILE A 164 19.99 -9.57 -5.26
N ALA A 165 20.68 -8.81 -4.41
CA ALA A 165 21.85 -9.28 -3.68
C ALA A 165 21.54 -10.39 -2.65
N SER A 166 20.27 -10.80 -2.51
CA SER A 166 19.82 -11.87 -1.62
C SER A 166 20.35 -11.71 -0.19
N TYR A 167 20.28 -10.48 0.32
CA TYR A 167 20.79 -10.13 1.65
C TYR A 167 20.25 -11.08 2.72
N PRO A 168 21.11 -11.81 3.46
CA PRO A 168 20.68 -12.74 4.49
C PRO A 168 20.54 -12.01 5.85
N PRO A 169 19.32 -11.63 6.29
CA PRO A 169 19.14 -10.98 7.58
C PRO A 169 19.56 -11.94 8.70
N LYS A 170 20.24 -11.41 9.72
CA LYS A 170 20.72 -12.18 10.90
C LYS A 170 21.69 -13.32 10.58
N GLY A 171 22.16 -13.42 9.33
CA GLY A 171 23.06 -14.46 8.85
C GLY A 171 24.51 -14.25 9.25
N ALA A 172 25.22 -15.35 9.48
CA ALA A 172 26.68 -15.31 9.62
C ALA A 172 27.33 -14.90 8.30
N TYR A 173 28.42 -14.14 8.38
CA TYR A 173 29.17 -13.71 7.22
C TYR A 173 29.76 -14.91 6.48
N SER A 174 29.53 -14.97 5.16
CA SER A 174 30.10 -15.97 4.26
C SER A 174 30.62 -15.30 2.99
N PRO A 175 31.88 -15.55 2.60
CA PRO A 175 32.41 -15.06 1.33
C PRO A 175 31.63 -15.57 0.10
N ILE A 176 31.06 -16.77 0.19
CA ILE A 176 30.26 -17.38 -0.89
C ILE A 176 28.99 -16.56 -1.13
N ASP A 177 28.35 -16.08 -0.07
CA ASP A 177 27.14 -15.25 -0.19
C ASP A 177 27.45 -13.89 -0.83
N VAL A 178 28.63 -13.32 -0.56
CA VAL A 178 29.09 -12.08 -1.20
C VAL A 178 29.36 -12.30 -2.70
N GLN A 179 29.92 -13.45 -3.08
CA GLN A 179 30.12 -13.79 -4.48
C GLN A 179 28.77 -14.01 -5.20
N ASN A 180 27.87 -14.80 -4.61
CA ASN A 180 26.52 -15.01 -5.14
C ASN A 180 25.76 -13.69 -5.31
N ALA A 181 25.87 -12.78 -4.34
CA ALA A 181 25.31 -11.44 -4.43
C ALA A 181 25.91 -10.64 -5.59
N THR A 182 27.24 -10.70 -5.77
CA THR A 182 27.95 -10.04 -6.88
C THR A 182 27.43 -10.55 -8.23
N ASP A 183 27.37 -11.87 -8.42
CA ASP A 183 26.91 -12.50 -9.67
C ASP A 183 25.43 -12.18 -9.96
N ALA A 184 24.59 -12.17 -8.92
CA ALA A 184 23.18 -11.81 -9.04
C ALA A 184 23.00 -10.34 -9.44
N LEU A 185 23.79 -9.43 -8.87
CA LEU A 185 23.79 -8.00 -9.20
C LEU A 185 24.24 -7.77 -10.64
N GLU A 186 25.35 -8.38 -11.06
CA GLU A 186 25.82 -8.28 -12.45
C GLU A 186 24.78 -8.81 -13.44
N THR A 187 24.19 -9.98 -13.15
CA THR A 187 23.11 -10.55 -13.96
C THR A 187 21.93 -9.60 -14.06
N PHE A 188 21.52 -8.99 -12.94
CA PHE A 188 20.43 -8.02 -12.90
C PHE A 188 20.76 -6.74 -13.69
N PHE A 189 21.98 -6.22 -13.61
CA PHE A 189 22.41 -5.04 -14.36
C PHE A 189 22.44 -5.32 -15.86
N ARG A 190 22.96 -6.49 -16.28
CA ARG A 190 22.91 -6.95 -17.69
C ARG A 190 21.47 -7.06 -18.18
N GLN A 191 20.59 -7.69 -17.42
CA GLN A 191 19.16 -7.75 -17.73
C GLN A 191 18.49 -6.37 -17.75
N SER A 192 18.99 -5.39 -17.01
CA SER A 192 18.49 -4.00 -17.03
C SER A 192 19.01 -3.18 -18.22
N GLY A 193 19.92 -3.75 -19.01
CA GLY A 193 20.53 -3.16 -20.21
C GLY A 193 21.95 -2.64 -20.01
N TYR A 194 22.58 -2.90 -18.87
CA TYR A 194 23.97 -2.53 -18.59
C TYR A 194 24.86 -3.77 -18.76
N PHE A 195 25.13 -4.15 -20.02
CA PHE A 195 25.80 -5.41 -20.34
C PHE A 195 27.28 -5.44 -19.91
N GLU A 196 27.90 -4.27 -19.82
CA GLU A 196 29.29 -4.08 -19.37
C GLU A 196 29.37 -3.69 -17.88
N ALA A 197 28.30 -3.91 -17.11
CA ALA A 197 28.33 -3.62 -15.68
C ALA A 197 29.33 -4.52 -14.96
N GLN A 198 30.12 -3.93 -14.07
CA GLN A 198 31.06 -4.62 -13.19
C GLN A 198 30.73 -4.31 -11.74
N VAL A 199 30.80 -5.33 -10.87
CA VAL A 199 30.55 -5.17 -9.43
C VAL A 199 31.78 -5.65 -8.66
N GLN A 200 32.34 -4.79 -7.82
CA GLN A 200 33.48 -5.10 -6.96
C GLN A 200 33.08 -4.97 -5.49
N PRO A 201 33.06 -6.07 -4.70
CA PRO A 201 32.77 -6.00 -3.28
C PRO A 201 34.00 -5.53 -2.47
N GLU A 202 33.79 -4.57 -1.58
CA GLU A 202 34.72 -4.14 -0.52
C GLU A 202 34.14 -4.54 0.85
N LEU A 203 34.95 -5.17 1.69
CA LEU A 203 34.56 -5.62 3.02
C LEU A 203 35.09 -4.65 4.09
N ARG A 204 34.20 -4.14 4.93
CA ARG A 204 34.57 -3.35 6.12
C ARG A 204 34.15 -4.07 7.38
N THR A 205 35.13 -4.64 8.07
CA THR A 205 34.91 -5.32 9.34
C THR A 205 34.81 -4.32 10.48
N SER A 206 33.96 -4.60 11.46
CA SER A 206 33.82 -3.84 12.70
C SER A 206 34.05 -4.79 13.88
N PRO A 207 35.32 -4.99 14.29
CA PRO A 207 35.68 -5.96 15.32
C PRO A 207 34.92 -5.82 16.65
N PRO A 208 34.65 -4.60 17.18
CA PRO A 208 33.92 -4.44 18.44
C PRO A 208 32.48 -5.00 18.43
N TRP A 209 31.85 -5.04 17.24
CA TRP A 209 30.45 -5.44 17.07
C TRP A 209 30.30 -6.82 16.44
N GLY A 210 31.40 -7.40 15.93
CA GLY A 210 31.38 -8.66 15.18
C GLY A 210 30.60 -8.54 13.87
N LEU A 211 30.67 -7.39 13.19
CA LEU A 211 29.90 -7.12 11.97
C LEU A 211 30.82 -6.96 10.75
N VAL A 212 30.33 -7.37 9.57
CA VAL A 212 30.95 -7.12 8.27
C VAL A 212 29.99 -6.32 7.39
N ASN A 213 30.34 -5.07 7.10
CA ASN A 213 29.64 -4.25 6.13
C ASN A 213 30.19 -4.55 4.73
N VAL A 214 29.30 -4.77 3.76
CA VAL A 214 29.69 -5.13 2.38
C VAL A 214 29.31 -3.98 1.46
N ILE A 215 30.28 -3.45 0.73
CA ILE A 215 30.11 -2.33 -0.20
C ILE A 215 30.31 -2.83 -1.62
N PHE A 216 29.25 -2.90 -2.41
CA PHE A 216 29.28 -3.33 -3.80
C PHE A 216 29.49 -2.14 -4.73
N HIS A 217 30.75 -1.80 -5.01
CA HIS A 217 31.09 -0.74 -5.96
C HIS A 217 30.67 -1.14 -7.37
N SER A 218 29.62 -0.50 -7.88
CA SER A 218 29.00 -0.88 -9.14
C SER A 218 29.32 0.13 -10.24
N LYS A 219 30.09 -0.28 -11.26
CA LYS A 219 30.33 0.51 -12.48
C LYS A 219 29.38 0.04 -13.57
N LEU A 220 28.27 0.74 -13.77
CA LEU A 220 27.22 0.33 -14.71
C LEU A 220 27.58 0.55 -16.19
N ASN A 221 28.50 1.48 -16.49
CA ASN A 221 28.87 1.87 -17.86
C ASN A 221 27.66 2.30 -18.71
N ARG A 222 27.75 2.18 -20.05
CA ARG A 222 26.71 2.65 -20.97
C ARG A 222 25.54 1.67 -21.00
N ARG A 223 24.33 2.21 -20.95
CA ARG A 223 23.13 1.42 -21.18
C ARG A 223 23.01 1.08 -22.68
N ALA A 224 22.85 -0.20 -22.98
CA ALA A 224 22.68 -0.71 -24.34
C ALA A 224 21.39 -0.21 -24.98
N LYS A 225 21.43 -0.14 -26.30
CA LYS A 225 20.26 0.10 -27.14
C LYS A 225 19.76 -1.24 -27.68
N PHE A 226 18.49 -1.34 -28.01
CA PHE A 226 17.97 -2.46 -28.79
C PHE A 226 18.71 -2.51 -30.13
N GLY A 227 19.17 -3.70 -30.48
CA GLY A 227 19.60 -4.07 -31.83
C GLY A 227 18.43 -4.62 -32.61
N GLU A 228 18.66 -5.70 -33.34
CA GLU A 228 17.65 -6.39 -34.14
C GLU A 228 16.82 -7.36 -33.30
N VAL A 229 15.62 -7.68 -33.81
CA VAL A 229 14.76 -8.72 -33.24
C VAL A 229 14.86 -9.96 -34.12
N VAL A 230 15.45 -11.01 -33.54
CA VAL A 230 15.60 -12.32 -34.17
C VAL A 230 14.49 -13.22 -33.65
N ILE A 231 13.65 -13.73 -34.54
CA ILE A 231 12.56 -14.66 -34.21
C ILE A 231 12.90 -15.98 -34.88
N ARG A 232 12.98 -17.06 -34.10
CA ARG A 232 13.28 -18.42 -34.56
C ARG A 232 12.05 -19.32 -34.36
N GLY A 233 11.90 -20.34 -35.19
CA GLY A 233 10.86 -21.37 -35.05
C GLY A 233 9.55 -21.13 -35.80
N VAL A 234 9.48 -20.10 -36.64
CA VAL A 234 8.32 -19.77 -37.49
C VAL A 234 8.74 -19.41 -38.91
N SER A 235 7.79 -19.42 -39.85
CA SER A 235 8.06 -19.09 -41.25
C SER A 235 8.53 -17.63 -41.44
N ASP A 236 9.22 -17.33 -42.55
CA ASP A 236 9.70 -15.97 -42.84
C ASP A 236 8.57 -14.93 -42.92
N ARG A 237 7.40 -15.36 -43.42
CA ARG A 237 6.19 -14.54 -43.47
C ARG A 237 5.70 -14.17 -42.07
N GLU A 238 5.65 -15.14 -41.16
CA GLU A 238 5.24 -14.94 -39.77
C GLU A 238 6.26 -14.09 -39.00
N THR A 239 7.55 -14.33 -39.22
CA THR A 239 8.64 -13.51 -38.69
C THR A 239 8.48 -12.04 -39.08
N THR A 240 8.20 -11.78 -40.36
CA THR A 240 7.96 -10.42 -40.86
C THR A 240 6.72 -9.79 -40.23
N HIS A 241 5.64 -10.55 -40.06
CA HIS A 241 4.42 -10.08 -39.42
C HIS A 241 4.61 -9.74 -37.94
N LEU A 242 5.27 -10.61 -37.17
CA LEU A 242 5.55 -10.38 -35.74
C LEU A 242 6.48 -9.20 -35.54
N ARG A 243 7.52 -9.06 -36.37
CA ARG A 243 8.40 -7.89 -36.37
C ARG A 243 7.62 -6.61 -36.68
N GLY A 244 6.78 -6.62 -37.72
CA GLY A 244 5.88 -5.50 -38.03
C GLY A 244 4.93 -5.14 -36.88
N THR A 245 4.41 -6.16 -36.19
CA THR A 245 3.54 -5.99 -35.01
C THR A 245 4.27 -5.28 -33.87
N LEU A 246 5.54 -5.62 -33.61
CA LEU A 246 6.38 -4.94 -32.63
C LEU A 246 6.74 -3.50 -33.03
N HIS A 247 6.71 -3.15 -34.31
CA HIS A 247 6.94 -1.78 -34.79
C HIS A 247 5.67 -0.91 -34.86
N SER A 248 4.49 -1.49 -34.68
CA SER A 248 3.20 -0.80 -34.79
C SER A 248 3.00 0.35 -33.78
N LEU A 249 2.13 1.31 -34.12
CA LEU A 249 1.74 2.41 -33.21
C LEU A 249 1.11 1.88 -31.91
N LEU A 250 0.32 0.81 -31.99
CA LEU A 250 -0.29 0.16 -30.83
C LEU A 250 0.76 -0.47 -29.91
N ALA A 251 1.83 -1.06 -30.45
CA ALA A 251 2.95 -1.56 -29.64
C ALA A 251 3.67 -0.42 -28.91
N ARG A 252 3.75 0.77 -29.52
CA ARG A 252 4.31 1.96 -28.87
C ARG A 252 3.44 2.43 -27.71
N LEU A 253 2.12 2.54 -27.92
CA LEU A 253 1.17 2.91 -26.87
C LEU A 253 1.18 1.92 -25.70
N ARG A 254 1.33 0.62 -25.99
CA ARG A 254 1.41 -0.47 -25.00
C ARG A 254 2.80 -0.70 -24.41
N ARG A 255 3.81 0.09 -24.79
CA ARG A 255 5.21 -0.04 -24.34
C ARG A 255 5.79 -1.45 -24.57
N SER A 256 5.39 -2.10 -25.67
CA SER A 256 5.88 -3.41 -26.12
C SER A 256 6.72 -3.31 -27.41
N ALA A 257 6.91 -2.10 -27.95
CA ALA A 257 7.68 -1.91 -29.17
C ALA A 257 9.21 -2.02 -28.93
N ILE A 258 9.86 -2.94 -29.65
CA ILE A 258 11.32 -3.07 -29.71
C ILE A 258 11.79 -2.39 -31.00
N ARG A 259 12.67 -1.39 -30.87
CA ARG A 259 13.12 -0.58 -32.01
C ARG A 259 14.64 -0.42 -31.97
N PRO A 260 15.35 -0.74 -33.06
CA PRO A 260 16.78 -0.50 -33.16
C PRO A 260 17.15 0.93 -32.73
N GLY A 261 18.19 1.05 -31.90
CA GLY A 261 18.70 2.34 -31.41
C GLY A 261 17.94 2.98 -30.23
N LYS A 262 16.80 2.44 -29.80
CA LYS A 262 16.13 2.86 -28.55
C LYS A 262 16.71 2.12 -27.35
N THR A 263 16.64 2.70 -26.16
CA THR A 263 17.23 2.12 -24.93
C THR A 263 16.67 0.73 -24.63
N TYR A 264 17.54 -0.23 -24.36
CA TYR A 264 17.18 -1.58 -23.97
C TYR A 264 16.48 -1.60 -22.60
N ASN A 265 15.39 -2.34 -22.51
CA ASN A 265 14.63 -2.52 -21.27
C ASN A 265 13.94 -3.89 -21.25
N MET A 266 14.29 -4.75 -20.28
CA MET A 266 13.71 -6.09 -20.14
C MET A 266 12.19 -6.08 -19.90
N ALA A 267 11.63 -5.05 -19.26
CA ALA A 267 10.18 -4.94 -19.12
C ALA A 267 9.48 -4.77 -20.48
N THR A 268 10.11 -4.05 -21.42
CA THR A 268 9.63 -3.94 -22.80
C THR A 268 9.74 -5.29 -23.52
N VAL A 269 10.85 -6.01 -23.33
CA VAL A 269 11.06 -7.37 -23.89
C VAL A 269 9.98 -8.33 -23.41
N ARG A 270 9.71 -8.39 -22.10
CA ARG A 270 8.63 -9.24 -21.55
C ARG A 270 7.23 -8.84 -22.06
N ARG A 271 6.95 -7.53 -22.15
CA ARG A 271 5.68 -7.05 -22.75
C ARG A 271 5.59 -7.40 -24.23
N ALA A 272 6.71 -7.37 -24.96
CA ALA A 272 6.79 -7.78 -26.36
C ALA A 272 6.48 -9.28 -26.50
N THR A 273 7.02 -10.14 -25.61
CA THR A 273 6.66 -11.57 -25.54
C THR A 273 5.16 -11.77 -25.47
N GLN A 274 4.49 -11.16 -24.47
CA GLN A 274 3.04 -11.29 -24.32
C GLN A 274 2.27 -10.66 -25.48
N TYR A 275 2.78 -9.55 -26.03
CA TYR A 275 2.15 -8.86 -27.15
C TYR A 275 2.19 -9.70 -28.44
N MET A 276 3.31 -10.38 -28.70
CA MET A 276 3.44 -11.34 -29.80
C MET A 276 2.54 -12.57 -29.59
N ALA A 277 2.53 -13.16 -28.39
CA ALA A 277 1.62 -14.27 -28.07
C ALA A 277 0.15 -13.88 -28.30
N ASN A 278 -0.26 -12.69 -27.85
CA ASN A 278 -1.61 -12.17 -28.10
C ASN A 278 -1.89 -11.89 -29.59
N ALA A 279 -0.87 -11.48 -30.36
CA ALA A 279 -1.02 -11.25 -31.80
C ALA A 279 -1.23 -12.57 -32.55
N LEU A 280 -0.46 -13.60 -32.21
CA LEU A 280 -0.64 -14.98 -32.70
C LEU A 280 -2.01 -15.53 -32.32
N GLY A 281 -2.46 -15.32 -31.08
CA GLY A 281 -3.79 -15.73 -30.64
C GLY A 281 -4.93 -15.04 -31.41
N LYS A 282 -4.74 -13.80 -31.90
CA LYS A 282 -5.72 -13.13 -32.78
C LYS A 282 -5.77 -13.74 -34.19
N GLN A 283 -4.68 -14.35 -34.65
CA GLN A 283 -4.63 -15.09 -35.91
C GLN A 283 -5.17 -16.52 -35.77
N GLY A 284 -5.47 -16.96 -34.54
CA GLY A 284 -6.03 -18.27 -34.24
C GLY A 284 -5.05 -19.22 -33.57
N TYR A 285 -3.76 -18.88 -33.45
CA TYR A 285 -2.77 -19.70 -32.75
C TYR A 285 -2.90 -19.57 -31.22
N LEU A 286 -3.98 -20.11 -30.64
CA LEU A 286 -4.24 -20.01 -29.20
C LEU A 286 -3.25 -20.84 -28.36
N GLY A 287 -2.59 -21.84 -28.96
CA GLY A 287 -1.52 -22.62 -28.35
C GLY A 287 -0.12 -22.02 -28.50
N ALA A 288 0.02 -20.83 -29.10
CA ALA A 288 1.33 -20.27 -29.41
C ALA A 288 2.17 -19.99 -28.16
N GLN A 289 3.38 -20.54 -28.14
CA GLN A 289 4.38 -20.29 -27.12
C GLN A 289 5.45 -19.35 -27.65
N VAL A 290 5.59 -18.19 -27.02
CA VAL A 290 6.66 -17.22 -27.29
C VAL A 290 7.60 -17.22 -26.09
N LYS A 291 8.83 -17.71 -26.28
CA LYS A 291 9.87 -17.72 -25.25
C LYS A 291 10.97 -16.72 -25.60
N LEU A 292 11.46 -16.02 -24.58
CA LEU A 292 12.65 -15.19 -24.71
C LEU A 292 13.88 -16.10 -24.56
N ALA A 293 14.63 -16.30 -25.63
CA ALA A 293 15.85 -17.12 -25.61
C ALA A 293 17.05 -16.34 -25.03
N GLY A 294 17.07 -15.01 -25.21
CA GLY A 294 18.11 -14.16 -24.63
C GLY A 294 18.28 -12.85 -25.37
N ALA A 295 19.38 -12.15 -25.05
CA ALA A 295 19.83 -10.98 -25.79
C ALA A 295 21.36 -11.05 -26.03
N GLU A 296 21.77 -10.98 -27.29
CA GLU A 296 23.18 -10.97 -27.69
C GLU A 296 23.68 -9.52 -27.77
N TYR A 297 24.67 -9.17 -26.95
CA TYR A 297 25.21 -7.81 -26.86
C TYR A 297 26.50 -7.65 -27.67
N SER A 298 26.59 -6.56 -28.43
CA SER A 298 27.79 -6.13 -29.15
C SER A 298 28.36 -4.85 -28.53
N ALA A 299 29.55 -4.95 -27.94
CA ALA A 299 30.25 -3.82 -27.31
C ALA A 299 30.58 -2.69 -28.29
N ALA A 300 31.03 -3.05 -29.51
CA ALA A 300 31.41 -2.07 -30.55
C ALA A 300 30.23 -1.16 -30.96
N SER A 301 29.02 -1.71 -31.05
CA SER A 301 27.82 -0.96 -31.45
C SER A 301 26.96 -0.49 -30.27
N ASN A 302 27.25 -0.97 -29.04
CA ASN A 302 26.42 -0.83 -27.85
C ASN A 302 24.93 -1.21 -28.11
N ARG A 303 24.72 -2.30 -28.87
CA ARG A 303 23.40 -2.83 -29.22
C ARG A 303 23.23 -4.26 -28.73
N ALA A 304 22.02 -4.57 -28.26
CA ALA A 304 21.62 -5.91 -27.83
C ALA A 304 20.51 -6.46 -28.74
N ASN A 305 20.82 -7.50 -29.50
CA ASN A 305 19.89 -8.21 -30.37
C ASN A 305 19.01 -9.13 -29.52
N VAL A 306 17.68 -9.00 -29.61
CA VAL A 306 16.75 -9.77 -28.78
C VAL A 306 16.28 -11.00 -29.54
N ILE A 307 16.42 -12.17 -28.92
CA ILE A 307 16.14 -13.47 -29.56
C ILE A 307 14.88 -14.07 -28.94
N TYR A 308 13.89 -14.34 -29.78
CA TYR A 308 12.67 -15.04 -29.42
C TYR A 308 12.61 -16.40 -30.11
N GLU A 309 12.22 -17.42 -29.35
CA GLU A 309 11.80 -18.71 -29.88
C GLU A 309 10.28 -18.77 -29.85
N VAL A 310 9.69 -18.99 -31.03
CA VAL A 310 8.24 -19.04 -31.19
C VAL A 310 7.86 -20.43 -31.69
N LYS A 311 6.92 -21.06 -31.00
CA LYS A 311 6.23 -22.26 -31.46
C LYS A 311 4.76 -21.90 -31.63
N THR A 312 4.26 -21.88 -32.85
CA THR A 312 2.89 -21.44 -33.17
C THR A 312 1.84 -22.45 -32.71
N GLY A 313 2.14 -23.75 -32.81
CA GLY A 313 1.13 -24.81 -32.63
C GLY A 313 0.07 -24.78 -33.75
N PRO A 314 -0.93 -25.67 -33.71
CA PRO A 314 -2.03 -25.66 -34.68
C PRO A 314 -2.93 -24.42 -34.51
N ILE A 315 -3.65 -24.04 -35.56
CA ILE A 315 -4.67 -22.99 -35.47
C ILE A 315 -5.87 -23.53 -34.68
N VAL A 316 -6.26 -22.87 -33.60
CA VAL A 316 -7.33 -23.32 -32.71
C VAL A 316 -8.59 -22.49 -32.94
N HIS A 317 -9.63 -23.13 -33.47
CA HIS A 317 -10.94 -22.53 -33.65
C HIS A 317 -11.87 -22.89 -32.49
N VAL A 318 -12.20 -21.91 -31.67
CA VAL A 318 -13.14 -22.09 -30.56
C VAL A 318 -14.55 -21.72 -31.01
N ARG A 319 -15.40 -22.72 -31.17
CA ARG A 319 -16.82 -22.54 -31.51
C ARG A 319 -17.66 -22.78 -30.26
N VAL A 320 -18.55 -21.84 -29.95
CA VAL A 320 -19.55 -22.00 -28.89
C VAL A 320 -20.92 -21.96 -29.53
N THR A 321 -21.65 -23.06 -29.47
CA THR A 321 -22.98 -23.22 -30.08
C THR A 321 -24.04 -23.41 -29.01
N GLY A 322 -25.31 -23.13 -29.33
CA GLY A 322 -26.44 -23.27 -28.40
C GLY A 322 -26.55 -22.18 -27.31
N GLY A 323 -25.61 -21.22 -27.27
CA GLY A 323 -25.73 -20.04 -26.43
C GLY A 323 -24.93 -18.82 -26.88
N HIS A 324 -25.60 -17.67 -26.97
CA HIS A 324 -24.92 -16.41 -27.25
C HIS A 324 -24.04 -15.98 -26.06
N LEU A 325 -22.75 -15.80 -26.33
CA LEU A 325 -21.77 -15.21 -25.43
C LEU A 325 -21.14 -14.01 -26.13
N TRP A 326 -21.26 -12.84 -25.51
CA TRP A 326 -20.53 -11.66 -25.94
C TRP A 326 -19.01 -11.91 -25.83
N SER A 327 -18.21 -11.29 -26.70
CA SER A 327 -16.76 -11.55 -26.87
C SER A 327 -15.93 -11.48 -25.56
N TRP A 328 -16.08 -10.43 -24.74
CA TRP A 328 -15.53 -10.30 -23.38
C TRP A 328 -15.87 -11.50 -22.49
N ASN A 329 -17.12 -12.00 -22.51
CA ASN A 329 -17.53 -13.13 -21.67
C ASN A 329 -16.90 -14.41 -22.19
N ARG A 330 -16.81 -14.59 -23.50
CA ARG A 330 -16.12 -15.73 -24.11
C ARG A 330 -14.66 -15.77 -23.67
N ARG A 331 -13.94 -14.65 -23.76
CA ARG A 331 -12.54 -14.55 -23.32
C ARG A 331 -12.37 -14.71 -21.80
N LYS A 332 -13.33 -14.24 -21.02
CA LYS A 332 -13.30 -14.35 -19.55
C LYS A 332 -13.57 -15.77 -19.06
N LEU A 333 -14.53 -16.46 -19.67
CA LEU A 333 -15.01 -17.77 -19.23
C LEU A 333 -14.19 -18.93 -19.78
N LEU A 334 -13.47 -18.73 -20.89
CA LEU A 334 -12.65 -19.75 -21.52
C LEU A 334 -11.15 -19.44 -21.30
N PRO A 335 -10.47 -20.15 -20.39
CA PRO A 335 -9.07 -19.90 -20.02
C PRO A 335 -8.08 -19.96 -21.19
N ILE A 336 -8.40 -20.73 -22.23
CA ILE A 336 -7.63 -20.88 -23.49
C ILE A 336 -7.39 -19.55 -24.24
N TYR A 337 -8.12 -18.48 -23.94
CA TYR A 337 -7.85 -17.15 -24.50
C TYR A 337 -6.89 -16.29 -23.67
N GLN A 338 -6.55 -16.74 -22.46
CA GLN A 338 -5.75 -15.99 -21.49
C GLN A 338 -4.39 -16.63 -21.22
N GLN A 339 -4.32 -17.96 -21.28
CA GLN A 339 -3.10 -18.72 -21.04
C GLN A 339 -2.44 -19.17 -22.34
N ALA A 340 -1.11 -19.36 -22.30
CA ALA A 340 -0.33 -19.81 -23.44
C ALA A 340 -0.36 -21.35 -23.50
N GLY A 341 -1.30 -21.90 -24.27
CA GLY A 341 -1.45 -23.35 -24.42
C GLY A 341 -2.90 -23.77 -24.53
N VAL A 342 -3.11 -24.93 -25.17
CA VAL A 342 -4.37 -25.65 -25.18
C VAL A 342 -4.09 -27.01 -24.57
N ASP A 343 -4.63 -27.25 -23.38
CA ASP A 343 -4.57 -28.55 -22.72
C ASP A 343 -5.98 -28.97 -22.29
N ALA A 344 -6.12 -30.26 -21.95
CA ALA A 344 -7.39 -30.84 -21.55
C ALA A 344 -7.94 -30.20 -20.25
N GLU A 345 -7.07 -29.71 -19.37
CA GLU A 345 -7.46 -29.11 -18.09
C GLU A 345 -8.13 -27.74 -18.31
N LEU A 346 -7.56 -26.89 -19.18
CA LEU A 346 -8.11 -25.59 -19.56
C LEU A 346 -9.44 -25.71 -20.31
N ILE A 347 -9.58 -26.74 -21.15
CA ILE A 347 -10.84 -27.05 -21.83
C ILE A 347 -11.90 -27.46 -20.81
N GLN A 348 -11.53 -28.34 -19.87
CA GLN A 348 -12.42 -28.80 -18.81
C GLN A 348 -12.82 -27.67 -17.86
N GLU A 349 -11.89 -26.78 -17.51
CA GLU A 349 -12.15 -25.59 -16.71
C GLU A 349 -13.10 -24.64 -17.46
N GLY A 350 -12.85 -24.38 -18.76
CA GLY A 350 -13.73 -23.61 -19.62
C GLY A 350 -15.16 -24.17 -19.65
N ARG A 351 -15.30 -25.50 -19.78
CA ARG A 351 -16.59 -26.21 -19.71
C ARG A 351 -17.29 -25.97 -18.37
N GLN A 352 -16.59 -26.13 -17.25
CA GLN A 352 -17.15 -25.91 -15.92
C GLN A 352 -17.55 -24.45 -15.67
N ASN A 353 -16.75 -23.50 -16.19
CA ASN A 353 -17.04 -22.06 -16.12
C ASN A 353 -18.30 -21.71 -16.92
N LEU A 354 -18.46 -22.27 -18.12
CA LEU A 354 -19.67 -22.10 -18.94
C LEU A 354 -20.90 -22.69 -18.26
N VAL A 355 -20.83 -23.92 -17.75
CA VAL A 355 -21.92 -24.55 -16.99
C VAL A 355 -22.31 -23.64 -15.81
N SER A 356 -21.35 -23.26 -14.99
CA SER A 356 -21.58 -22.41 -13.81
C SER A 356 -22.19 -21.06 -14.18
N TYR A 357 -21.75 -20.46 -15.30
CA TYR A 357 -22.27 -19.18 -15.79
C TYR A 357 -23.74 -19.29 -16.20
N PHE A 358 -24.11 -20.29 -17.01
CA PHE A 358 -25.48 -20.46 -17.47
C PHE A 358 -26.42 -20.93 -16.35
N GLN A 359 -25.95 -21.79 -15.44
CA GLN A 359 -26.70 -22.14 -14.22
C GLN A 359 -27.01 -20.89 -13.39
N SER A 360 -26.05 -19.99 -13.20
CA SER A 360 -26.25 -18.76 -12.43
C SER A 360 -27.26 -17.80 -13.07
N LYS A 361 -27.60 -18.00 -14.35
CA LYS A 361 -28.61 -17.22 -15.10
C LYS A 361 -29.99 -17.86 -15.12
N GLY A 362 -30.17 -19.05 -14.52
CA GLY A 362 -31.44 -19.78 -14.48
C GLY A 362 -31.52 -20.99 -15.41
N TYR A 363 -30.44 -21.36 -16.13
CA TYR A 363 -30.40 -22.55 -16.97
C TYR A 363 -29.78 -23.72 -16.20
N PHE A 364 -30.55 -24.32 -15.30
CA PHE A 364 -30.00 -25.25 -14.29
C PHE A 364 -29.58 -26.60 -14.88
N GLU A 365 -30.30 -27.06 -15.91
CA GLU A 365 -30.05 -28.31 -16.64
C GLU A 365 -29.04 -28.14 -17.78
N VAL A 366 -28.31 -27.02 -17.81
CA VAL A 366 -27.35 -26.75 -18.87
C VAL A 366 -26.30 -27.86 -18.95
N LYS A 367 -26.20 -28.47 -20.12
CA LYS A 367 -25.11 -29.37 -20.47
C LYS A 367 -24.18 -28.64 -21.42
N VAL A 368 -22.89 -28.75 -21.15
CA VAL A 368 -21.85 -28.25 -22.05
C VAL A 368 -20.99 -29.43 -22.40
N ASP A 369 -21.10 -29.89 -23.63
CA ASP A 369 -20.25 -30.92 -24.19
C ASP A 369 -19.09 -30.26 -24.92
N THR A 370 -17.92 -30.88 -24.82
CA THR A 370 -16.70 -30.42 -25.48
C THR A 370 -16.28 -31.49 -26.48
N LYS A 371 -16.19 -31.11 -27.75
CA LYS A 371 -15.55 -31.91 -28.79
C LYS A 371 -14.29 -31.22 -29.24
N VAL A 372 -13.19 -31.96 -29.25
CA VAL A 372 -11.91 -31.51 -29.79
C VAL A 372 -11.72 -32.29 -31.08
N ASP A 373 -11.75 -31.58 -32.20
CA ASP A 373 -11.48 -32.13 -33.52
C ASP A 373 -10.06 -31.75 -33.91
N GLN A 374 -9.16 -32.72 -33.91
CA GLN A 374 -7.76 -32.55 -34.25
C GLN A 374 -7.59 -32.79 -35.76
N GLY A 375 -7.59 -31.72 -36.54
CA GLY A 375 -7.21 -31.77 -37.96
C GLY A 375 -5.71 -31.56 -38.15
N ASP A 376 -5.18 -31.96 -39.30
CA ASP A 376 -3.73 -31.93 -39.61
C ASP A 376 -3.09 -30.53 -39.49
N GLN A 377 -3.85 -29.45 -39.68
CA GLN A 377 -3.37 -28.05 -39.62
C GLN A 377 -4.19 -27.13 -38.70
N SER A 378 -5.33 -27.59 -38.18
CA SER A 378 -6.20 -26.80 -37.31
C SER A 378 -6.95 -27.68 -36.31
N GLU A 379 -7.05 -27.23 -35.07
CA GLU A 379 -7.80 -27.87 -34.00
C GLU A 379 -9.10 -27.09 -33.76
N THR A 380 -10.25 -27.75 -33.82
CA THR A 380 -11.54 -27.10 -33.50
C THR A 380 -12.03 -27.57 -32.13
N ILE A 381 -12.15 -26.64 -31.19
CA ILE A 381 -12.74 -26.88 -29.88
C ILE A 381 -14.18 -26.39 -29.92
N LEU A 382 -15.12 -27.33 -29.99
CA LEU A 382 -16.54 -27.06 -29.99
C LEU A 382 -17.10 -27.23 -28.57
N TYR A 383 -17.55 -26.12 -27.98
CA TYR A 383 -18.39 -26.12 -26.79
C TYR A 383 -19.85 -26.08 -27.22
N GLN A 384 -20.53 -27.21 -27.12
CA GLN A 384 -21.95 -27.34 -27.45
C GLN A 384 -22.79 -27.15 -26.19
N ILE A 385 -23.50 -26.03 -26.11
CA ILE A 385 -24.30 -25.65 -24.94
C ILE A 385 -25.75 -26.01 -25.18
N VAL A 386 -26.23 -27.03 -24.49
CA VAL A 386 -27.67 -27.34 -24.42
C VAL A 386 -28.21 -26.67 -23.16
N LYS A 387 -28.79 -25.47 -23.31
CA LYS A 387 -29.25 -24.64 -22.17
C LYS A 387 -30.37 -25.28 -21.35
N GLY A 388 -31.27 -26.02 -22.01
CA GLY A 388 -32.55 -26.39 -21.41
C GLY A 388 -33.45 -25.18 -21.15
N SER A 389 -34.55 -25.43 -20.46
CA SER A 389 -35.52 -24.40 -20.07
C SER A 389 -34.97 -23.51 -18.95
N ARG A 390 -35.38 -22.23 -18.96
CA ARG A 390 -34.96 -21.26 -17.95
C ARG A 390 -35.93 -21.28 -16.79
N HIS A 391 -35.41 -21.47 -15.59
CA HIS A 391 -36.21 -21.60 -14.37
C HIS A 391 -35.71 -20.68 -13.25
N LYS A 392 -36.46 -20.65 -12.16
CA LYS A 392 -36.16 -19.83 -10.97
C LYS A 392 -35.69 -20.72 -9.82
N VAL A 393 -34.83 -20.16 -8.96
CA VAL A 393 -34.57 -20.75 -7.64
C VAL A 393 -35.79 -20.46 -6.77
N LYS A 394 -36.68 -21.44 -6.63
CA LYS A 394 -37.96 -21.33 -5.91
C LYS A 394 -37.72 -21.04 -4.42
N GLY A 395 -36.69 -21.65 -3.86
CA GLY A 395 -36.31 -21.49 -2.47
C GLY A 395 -34.94 -22.05 -2.18
N VAL A 396 -34.42 -21.67 -1.03
CA VAL A 396 -33.28 -22.30 -0.37
C VAL A 396 -33.78 -22.65 1.01
N ALA A 397 -33.66 -23.92 1.39
CA ALA A 397 -34.14 -24.44 2.66
C ALA A 397 -33.00 -25.17 3.39
N LEU A 398 -33.13 -25.24 4.71
CA LEU A 398 -32.27 -26.05 5.57
C LEU A 398 -33.15 -27.04 6.32
N ALA A 399 -32.61 -28.23 6.55
CA ALA A 399 -33.28 -29.27 7.32
C ALA A 399 -32.26 -29.98 8.21
N GLY A 400 -32.66 -30.33 9.42
CA GLY A 400 -31.80 -31.03 10.39
C GLY A 400 -30.94 -30.11 11.26
N ASN A 401 -31.05 -28.79 11.10
CA ASN A 401 -30.44 -27.84 12.04
C ASN A 401 -31.27 -27.74 13.34
N GLN A 402 -30.63 -27.95 14.47
CA GLN A 402 -31.20 -27.82 15.82
C GLN A 402 -30.44 -26.77 16.62
N HIS A 403 -29.11 -26.74 16.48
CA HIS A 403 -28.25 -25.80 17.20
C HIS A 403 -28.34 -24.36 16.66
N PHE A 404 -28.12 -24.17 15.36
CA PHE A 404 -28.17 -22.83 14.74
C PHE A 404 -29.56 -22.52 14.14
N SER A 405 -30.02 -21.28 14.34
CA SER A 405 -31.21 -20.77 13.66
C SER A 405 -31.03 -20.81 12.14
N GLU A 406 -32.11 -21.12 11.42
CA GLU A 406 -32.10 -21.18 9.96
C GLU A 406 -31.58 -19.89 9.32
N LYS A 407 -31.95 -18.72 9.89
CA LYS A 407 -31.49 -17.41 9.42
C LYS A 407 -29.96 -17.25 9.48
N ALA A 408 -29.32 -17.75 10.55
CA ALA A 408 -27.86 -17.67 10.70
C ALA A 408 -27.13 -18.54 9.66
N LEU A 409 -27.69 -19.72 9.37
CA LEU A 409 -27.17 -20.64 8.38
C LEU A 409 -27.39 -20.14 6.95
N LEU A 410 -28.57 -19.58 6.64
CA LEU A 410 -28.86 -18.98 5.33
C LEU A 410 -27.92 -17.83 5.00
N ALA A 411 -27.44 -17.08 6.00
CA ALA A 411 -26.44 -16.03 5.78
C ALA A 411 -25.09 -16.55 5.25
N GLN A 412 -24.77 -17.84 5.48
CA GLN A 412 -23.57 -18.50 4.98
C GLN A 412 -23.74 -19.09 3.57
N VAL A 413 -24.98 -19.19 3.09
CA VAL A 413 -25.32 -19.78 1.80
C VAL A 413 -25.09 -18.77 0.67
N LYS A 414 -24.41 -19.22 -0.40
CA LYS A 414 -24.13 -18.42 -1.60
C LYS A 414 -25.18 -18.59 -2.71
N VAL A 415 -26.06 -19.57 -2.58
CA VAL A 415 -27.23 -19.76 -3.45
C VAL A 415 -28.29 -18.71 -3.06
N GLU A 416 -28.87 -18.04 -4.05
CA GLU A 416 -29.84 -16.97 -3.82
C GLU A 416 -31.21 -17.35 -4.38
N LYS A 417 -32.27 -17.18 -3.57
CA LYS A 417 -33.66 -17.27 -4.01
C LYS A 417 -33.99 -16.20 -5.06
N ALA A 418 -34.91 -16.49 -5.97
CA ALA A 418 -35.44 -15.50 -6.90
C ALA A 418 -36.13 -14.33 -6.19
N HIS A 419 -35.98 -13.13 -6.75
CA HIS A 419 -36.67 -11.90 -6.32
C HIS A 419 -37.02 -11.05 -7.55
N PHE A 420 -37.66 -9.89 -7.38
CA PHE A 420 -38.24 -9.11 -8.49
C PHE A 420 -37.27 -8.83 -9.66
N TRP A 421 -35.97 -8.63 -9.38
CA TRP A 421 -34.95 -8.32 -10.39
C TRP A 421 -34.04 -9.50 -10.78
N SER A 422 -34.23 -10.69 -10.18
CA SER A 422 -33.34 -11.84 -10.40
C SER A 422 -34.08 -13.17 -10.31
N HIS A 423 -33.72 -14.12 -11.18
CA HIS A 423 -34.27 -15.47 -11.17
C HIS A 423 -33.65 -16.35 -10.07
N GLY A 424 -32.82 -15.76 -9.20
CA GLY A 424 -32.00 -16.46 -8.22
C GLY A 424 -30.66 -16.85 -8.81
N LYS A 425 -29.69 -17.17 -7.94
CA LYS A 425 -28.35 -17.62 -8.33
C LYS A 425 -28.13 -19.04 -7.85
N TYR A 426 -27.86 -19.94 -8.78
CA TYR A 426 -27.55 -21.34 -8.50
C TYR A 426 -26.39 -21.81 -9.38
N SER A 427 -25.50 -22.62 -8.81
CA SER A 427 -24.56 -23.49 -9.54
C SER A 427 -23.97 -24.51 -8.57
N GLN A 428 -23.45 -25.63 -9.08
CA GLN A 428 -22.82 -26.64 -8.21
C GLN A 428 -21.65 -26.07 -7.40
N LYS A 429 -20.93 -25.08 -7.97
CA LYS A 429 -19.85 -24.36 -7.28
C LYS A 429 -20.37 -23.55 -6.08
N LEU A 430 -21.51 -22.86 -6.24
CA LEU A 430 -22.14 -22.11 -5.15
C LEU A 430 -22.67 -23.05 -4.06
N VAL A 431 -23.26 -24.19 -4.43
CA VAL A 431 -23.72 -25.23 -3.49
C VAL A 431 -22.55 -25.76 -2.67
N ARG A 432 -21.46 -26.22 -3.30
CA ARG A 432 -20.25 -26.71 -2.61
C ARG A 432 -19.63 -25.66 -1.69
N SER A 433 -19.61 -24.40 -2.12
CA SER A 433 -19.13 -23.31 -1.26
C SER A 433 -20.04 -23.09 -0.05
N SER A 434 -21.35 -23.22 -0.21
CA SER A 434 -22.32 -23.07 0.87
C SER A 434 -22.19 -24.20 1.90
N VAL A 435 -22.05 -25.46 1.42
CA VAL A 435 -21.74 -26.63 2.25
C VAL A 435 -20.52 -26.36 3.13
N ARG A 436 -19.39 -25.99 2.53
CA ARG A 436 -18.15 -25.70 3.29
C ARG A 436 -18.32 -24.57 4.30
N ASN A 437 -19.05 -23.51 3.95
CA ASN A 437 -19.26 -22.39 4.88
C ASN A 437 -20.09 -22.82 6.10
N ILE A 438 -21.13 -23.63 5.88
CA ILE A 438 -21.97 -24.18 6.96
C ILE A 438 -21.15 -25.15 7.82
N GLU A 439 -20.43 -26.10 7.21
CA GLU A 439 -19.58 -27.04 7.94
C GLU A 439 -18.52 -26.32 8.78
N ASN A 440 -17.89 -25.29 8.24
CA ASN A 440 -16.91 -24.50 8.99
C ASN A 440 -17.53 -23.73 10.16
N LEU A 441 -18.78 -23.28 10.03
CA LEU A 441 -19.51 -22.64 11.12
C LEU A 441 -19.79 -23.63 12.26
N TYR A 442 -20.25 -24.84 11.95
CA TYR A 442 -20.50 -25.90 12.93
C TYR A 442 -19.21 -26.43 13.57
N LYS A 443 -18.16 -26.66 12.77
CA LYS A 443 -16.83 -27.07 13.29
C LYS A 443 -16.21 -26.00 14.19
N ALA A 444 -16.53 -24.73 13.97
CA ALA A 444 -16.11 -23.65 14.85
C ALA A 444 -16.84 -23.67 16.21
N ASP A 445 -17.88 -24.48 16.37
CA ASP A 445 -18.70 -24.63 17.58
C ASP A 445 -18.69 -26.07 18.13
N GLY A 446 -17.63 -26.84 17.88
CA GLY A 446 -17.44 -28.18 18.47
C GLY A 446 -18.03 -29.34 17.68
N PHE A 447 -18.76 -29.12 16.59
CA PHE A 447 -19.33 -30.21 15.80
C PHE A 447 -18.32 -30.76 14.78
N SER A 448 -17.32 -31.52 15.24
CA SER A 448 -16.25 -32.06 14.40
C SER A 448 -16.76 -33.03 13.33
N SER A 449 -17.83 -33.77 13.66
CA SER A 449 -18.45 -34.80 12.84
C SER A 449 -19.60 -34.30 11.96
N VAL A 450 -19.82 -32.97 11.89
CA VAL A 450 -20.89 -32.37 11.08
C VAL A 450 -20.77 -32.78 9.62
N LYS A 451 -21.91 -33.14 9.01
CA LYS A 451 -22.01 -33.46 7.59
C LYS A 451 -23.17 -32.70 6.98
N VAL A 452 -22.90 -31.92 5.93
CA VAL A 452 -23.93 -31.16 5.21
C VAL A 452 -24.12 -31.77 3.82
N THR A 453 -25.26 -32.40 3.61
CA THR A 453 -25.62 -33.04 2.33
C THR A 453 -26.59 -32.15 1.55
N PRO A 454 -26.18 -31.56 0.41
CA PRO A 454 -27.09 -30.78 -0.41
C PRO A 454 -28.01 -31.71 -1.22
N GLN A 455 -29.31 -31.49 -1.15
CA GLN A 455 -30.31 -32.10 -2.00
C GLN A 455 -30.91 -31.02 -2.91
N VAL A 456 -30.85 -31.25 -4.22
CA VAL A 456 -31.40 -30.34 -5.21
C VAL A 456 -32.62 -31.03 -5.81
N THR A 457 -33.81 -30.49 -5.55
CA THR A 457 -35.06 -30.98 -6.14
C THR A 457 -35.51 -30.03 -7.25
N SER A 458 -35.96 -30.61 -8.37
CA SER A 458 -36.51 -29.88 -9.50
C SER A 458 -38.00 -30.20 -9.59
N ASN A 459 -38.86 -29.18 -9.53
CA ASN A 459 -40.30 -29.34 -9.77
C ASN A 459 -40.72 -28.36 -10.88
N GLN A 460 -41.22 -28.89 -11.99
CA GLN A 460 -41.50 -28.13 -13.22
C GLN A 460 -40.28 -27.26 -13.64
N GLY A 461 -39.07 -27.80 -13.43
CA GLY A 461 -37.78 -27.17 -13.71
C GLY A 461 -37.33 -26.09 -12.72
N ASN A 462 -38.18 -25.59 -11.83
CA ASN A 462 -37.76 -24.71 -10.75
C ASN A 462 -36.99 -25.50 -9.69
N VAL A 463 -35.86 -24.94 -9.27
CA VAL A 463 -34.95 -25.60 -8.35
C VAL A 463 -35.22 -25.14 -6.92
N LEU A 464 -35.37 -26.12 -6.03
CA LEU A 464 -35.31 -25.95 -4.58
C LEU A 464 -34.04 -26.63 -4.08
N VAL A 465 -33.15 -25.84 -3.47
CA VAL A 465 -31.94 -26.37 -2.85
C VAL A 465 -32.20 -26.53 -1.36
N THR A 466 -32.21 -27.76 -0.88
CA THR A 466 -32.32 -28.10 0.54
C THR A 466 -30.98 -28.60 1.02
N PHE A 467 -30.41 -27.97 2.04
CA PHE A 467 -29.22 -28.50 2.70
C PHE A 467 -29.67 -29.33 3.89
N HIS A 468 -29.40 -30.63 3.87
CA HIS A 468 -29.67 -31.55 4.97
C HIS A 468 -28.44 -31.64 5.88
N LEU A 469 -28.62 -31.28 7.13
CA LEU A 469 -27.56 -31.26 8.13
C LEU A 469 -27.68 -32.49 9.03
N GLN A 470 -26.57 -33.17 9.21
CA GLN A 470 -26.34 -34.08 10.32
C GLN A 470 -25.32 -33.38 11.22
N GLU A 471 -25.79 -32.73 12.27
CA GLU A 471 -24.93 -31.94 13.17
C GLU A 471 -23.87 -32.83 13.82
N GLY A 472 -24.27 -34.05 14.20
CA GLY A 472 -23.45 -34.96 14.99
C GLY A 472 -23.37 -34.50 16.45
N PRO A 473 -22.69 -35.28 17.30
CA PRO A 473 -22.41 -34.89 18.67
C PRO A 473 -21.43 -33.71 18.72
N GLN A 474 -21.61 -32.85 19.73
CA GLN A 474 -20.73 -31.72 19.98
C GLN A 474 -19.55 -32.18 20.83
N ASP A 475 -18.34 -31.94 20.35
CA ASP A 475 -17.13 -32.16 21.13
C ASP A 475 -16.99 -31.04 22.18
N ILE A 476 -17.06 -31.42 23.46
CA ILE A 476 -16.95 -30.52 24.59
C ILE A 476 -15.58 -30.68 25.23
N VAL A 477 -14.96 -29.55 25.59
CA VAL A 477 -13.71 -29.55 26.34
C VAL A 477 -14.00 -29.99 27.78
N ASP A 478 -13.46 -31.13 28.18
CA ASP A 478 -13.58 -31.64 29.55
C ASP A 478 -12.66 -30.86 30.49
N ALA A 479 -11.39 -30.74 30.10
CA ALA A 479 -10.39 -29.96 30.79
C ALA A 479 -9.44 -29.29 29.79
N LEU A 480 -9.01 -28.08 30.12
CA LEU A 480 -7.95 -27.35 29.42
C LEU A 480 -6.76 -27.21 30.37
N ASP A 481 -5.64 -27.79 29.98
CA ASP A 481 -4.39 -27.72 30.73
C ASP A 481 -3.36 -26.89 29.95
N VAL A 482 -2.74 -25.92 30.61
CA VAL A 482 -1.68 -25.09 30.04
C VAL A 482 -0.37 -25.54 30.68
N ARG A 483 0.54 -26.07 29.87
CA ARG A 483 1.81 -26.64 30.31
C ARG A 483 2.99 -25.89 29.73
N GLY A 484 4.08 -25.89 30.49
CA GLY A 484 5.35 -25.30 30.07
C GLY A 484 5.47 -23.79 30.30
N ASN A 485 4.44 -23.15 30.88
CA ASN A 485 4.45 -21.73 31.24
C ASN A 485 5.06 -21.48 32.63
N GLN A 486 6.35 -21.72 32.79
CA GLN A 486 7.02 -21.60 34.09
C GLN A 486 7.30 -20.14 34.47
N SER A 487 7.65 -19.31 33.49
CA SER A 487 8.06 -17.93 33.71
C SER A 487 6.89 -16.96 33.76
N VAL A 488 5.80 -17.26 33.03
CA VAL A 488 4.61 -16.39 32.94
C VAL A 488 3.36 -17.16 33.37
N PRO A 489 2.66 -16.72 34.44
CA PRO A 489 1.45 -17.39 34.90
C PRO A 489 0.29 -17.21 33.90
N VAL A 490 -0.63 -18.19 33.83
CA VAL A 490 -1.78 -18.17 32.92
C VAL A 490 -2.63 -16.89 33.04
N ALA A 491 -2.75 -16.35 34.26
CA ALA A 491 -3.47 -15.10 34.51
C ALA A 491 -2.87 -13.89 33.76
N GLN A 492 -1.56 -13.89 33.49
CA GLN A 492 -0.89 -12.86 32.68
C GLN A 492 -0.97 -13.18 31.19
N LEU A 493 -0.88 -14.46 30.81
CA LEU A 493 -1.03 -14.89 29.41
C LEU A 493 -2.43 -14.56 28.85
N ALA A 494 -3.46 -14.69 29.69
CA ALA A 494 -4.84 -14.44 29.33
C ALA A 494 -5.56 -13.65 30.44
N PRO A 495 -5.34 -12.33 30.56
CA PRO A 495 -5.88 -11.51 31.65
C PRO A 495 -7.41 -11.37 31.64
N LYS A 496 -8.05 -11.77 30.54
CA LYS A 496 -9.52 -11.85 30.40
C LYS A 496 -10.04 -13.28 30.37
N GLY A 497 -9.21 -14.24 30.77
CA GLY A 497 -9.43 -15.67 30.54
C GLY A 497 -9.13 -16.09 29.10
N LEU A 498 -8.89 -17.39 28.94
CA LEU A 498 -8.79 -18.06 27.64
C LEU A 498 -10.18 -18.12 26.99
N LYS A 499 -10.22 -18.11 25.66
CA LYS A 499 -11.43 -18.25 24.84
C LYS A 499 -11.94 -19.67 24.83
N LEU A 500 -11.05 -20.65 24.90
CA LEU A 500 -11.40 -22.02 25.17
C LEU A 500 -11.38 -22.26 26.68
N GLY A 501 -12.37 -22.98 27.20
CA GLY A 501 -12.48 -23.31 28.62
C GLY A 501 -13.13 -24.67 28.83
N ALA A 502 -13.01 -25.22 30.04
CA ALA A 502 -13.71 -26.44 30.40
C ALA A 502 -15.23 -26.23 30.36
N GLY A 503 -15.96 -27.21 29.82
CA GLY A 503 -17.40 -27.16 29.60
C GLY A 503 -17.82 -26.47 28.30
N GLU A 504 -16.91 -25.77 27.60
CA GLU A 504 -17.20 -25.10 26.33
C GLU A 504 -16.99 -26.03 25.12
N PRO A 505 -17.64 -25.76 23.98
CA PRO A 505 -17.39 -26.50 22.75
C PRO A 505 -15.97 -26.32 22.23
N TYR A 506 -15.39 -27.40 21.71
CA TYR A 506 -14.06 -27.31 21.09
C TYR A 506 -14.08 -26.46 19.82
N SER A 507 -13.29 -25.41 19.78
CA SER A 507 -13.24 -24.51 18.63
C SER A 507 -11.81 -24.23 18.21
N ALA A 508 -11.42 -24.71 17.03
CA ALA A 508 -10.12 -24.39 16.43
C ALA A 508 -9.90 -22.88 16.27
N ARG A 509 -10.99 -22.11 16.11
CA ARG A 509 -10.94 -20.64 16.08
C ARG A 509 -10.56 -20.07 17.45
N ASN A 510 -11.14 -20.58 18.53
CA ASN A 510 -10.80 -20.13 19.89
C ASN A 510 -9.38 -20.54 20.27
N VAL A 511 -8.94 -21.75 19.92
CA VAL A 511 -7.53 -22.19 20.06
C VAL A 511 -6.58 -21.21 19.37
N GLN A 512 -6.90 -20.80 18.14
CA GLN A 512 -6.05 -19.84 17.42
C GLN A 512 -6.03 -18.45 18.08
N LEU A 513 -7.17 -17.98 18.61
CA LEU A 513 -7.24 -16.72 19.34
C LEU A 513 -6.43 -16.76 20.63
N ASP A 514 -6.51 -17.87 21.38
CA ASP A 514 -5.73 -18.11 22.59
C ASP A 514 -4.24 -18.20 22.27
N ARG A 515 -3.86 -18.99 21.26
CA ARG A 515 -2.49 -19.06 20.75
C ARG A 515 -1.95 -17.67 20.45
N ASN A 516 -2.69 -16.86 19.68
CA ASN A 516 -2.23 -15.53 19.29
C ASN A 516 -2.03 -14.62 20.51
N GLN A 517 -2.94 -14.69 21.49
CA GLN A 517 -2.85 -13.91 22.73
C GLN A 517 -1.67 -14.35 23.61
N ILE A 518 -1.49 -15.66 23.79
CA ILE A 518 -0.36 -16.25 24.55
C ILE A 518 0.97 -15.87 23.90
N MET A 519 1.09 -16.12 22.59
CA MET A 519 2.29 -15.80 21.81
C MET A 519 2.62 -14.31 21.87
N ALA A 520 1.63 -13.43 21.71
CA ALA A 520 1.83 -11.98 21.81
C ALA A 520 2.35 -11.56 23.20
N THR A 521 1.87 -12.19 24.27
CA THR A 521 2.33 -11.90 25.64
C THR A 521 3.81 -12.27 25.81
N TYR A 522 4.20 -13.48 25.39
CA TYR A 522 5.61 -13.91 25.42
C TYR A 522 6.52 -13.00 24.59
N LEU A 523 6.12 -12.65 23.36
CA LEU A 523 6.89 -11.73 22.51
C LEU A 523 6.99 -10.32 23.12
N ALA A 524 5.94 -9.86 23.79
CA ALA A 524 5.91 -8.58 24.50
C ALA A 524 6.73 -8.60 25.80
N ASP A 525 7.08 -9.76 26.33
CA ASP A 525 7.92 -9.91 27.52
C ASP A 525 9.37 -10.30 27.19
N GLY A 526 9.70 -10.49 25.91
CA GLY A 526 11.06 -10.72 25.41
C GLY A 526 11.43 -12.19 25.17
N TYR A 527 10.44 -13.06 25.04
CA TYR A 527 10.60 -14.48 24.71
C TYR A 527 10.42 -14.71 23.21
N LEU A 528 11.44 -14.33 22.43
CA LEU A 528 11.36 -14.29 20.95
C LEU A 528 11.25 -15.68 20.29
N THR A 529 11.67 -16.73 20.98
CA THR A 529 11.66 -18.12 20.49
C THR A 529 10.53 -18.96 21.06
N ALA A 530 9.56 -18.31 21.72
CA ALA A 530 8.42 -19.01 22.28
C ALA A 530 7.66 -19.78 21.18
N THR A 531 7.19 -20.98 21.50
CA THR A 531 6.36 -21.78 20.59
C THR A 531 5.14 -22.35 21.33
N PHE A 532 4.08 -22.58 20.56
CA PHE A 532 2.81 -23.08 21.04
C PHE A 532 2.39 -24.29 20.22
N ARG A 533 2.07 -25.39 20.91
CA ARG A 533 1.50 -26.61 20.34
C ARG A 533 0.24 -26.99 21.09
N GLU A 534 -0.84 -27.23 20.36
CA GLU A 534 -2.08 -27.75 20.92
C GLU A 534 -2.20 -29.25 20.65
N THR A 535 -2.79 -29.97 21.62
CA THR A 535 -3.24 -31.35 21.43
C THR A 535 -4.62 -31.52 22.08
N ALA A 536 -5.62 -31.94 21.30
CA ALA A 536 -6.91 -32.39 21.79
C ALA A 536 -7.03 -33.91 21.65
N LYS A 537 -7.26 -34.60 22.76
CA LYS A 537 -7.47 -36.06 22.77
C LYS A 537 -8.80 -36.38 23.43
N GLN A 538 -9.50 -37.40 22.95
CA GLN A 538 -10.71 -37.89 23.62
C GLN A 538 -10.36 -38.49 24.98
N VAL A 539 -11.18 -38.18 25.99
CA VAL A 539 -11.08 -38.76 27.32
C VAL A 539 -11.45 -40.24 27.24
N PRO A 540 -10.60 -41.17 27.71
CA PRO A 540 -10.91 -42.60 27.71
C PRO A 540 -12.25 -42.88 28.39
N GLY A 541 -13.13 -43.63 27.70
CA GLY A 541 -14.47 -43.98 28.21
C GLY A 541 -15.54 -42.88 28.10
N GLN A 542 -15.20 -41.67 27.64
CA GLN A 542 -16.16 -40.57 27.44
C GLN A 542 -16.05 -40.01 26.01
N PRO A 543 -16.82 -40.55 25.04
CA PRO A 543 -16.80 -40.05 23.67
C PRO A 543 -17.24 -38.58 23.61
N HIS A 544 -16.65 -37.80 22.71
CA HIS A 544 -16.92 -36.35 22.53
C HIS A 544 -16.57 -35.46 23.72
N ARG A 545 -15.88 -35.99 24.73
CA ARG A 545 -15.20 -35.21 25.77
C ARG A 545 -13.72 -35.13 25.43
N LEU A 546 -13.21 -33.92 25.24
CA LEU A 546 -11.83 -33.68 24.83
C LEU A 546 -11.01 -33.13 25.99
N GLN A 547 -9.87 -33.77 26.27
CA GLN A 547 -8.82 -33.17 27.07
C GLN A 547 -7.90 -32.39 26.14
N VAL A 548 -7.87 -31.06 26.33
CA VAL A 548 -7.07 -30.14 25.53
C VAL A 548 -5.85 -29.73 26.33
N VAL A 549 -4.67 -29.84 25.73
CA VAL A 549 -3.41 -29.41 26.33
C VAL A 549 -2.77 -28.36 25.42
N TYR A 550 -2.52 -27.18 26.00
CA TYR A 550 -1.69 -26.15 25.40
C TYR A 550 -0.26 -26.33 25.92
N GLN A 551 0.60 -26.91 25.08
CA GLN A 551 2.01 -27.07 25.38
C GLN A 551 2.78 -25.84 24.87
N ILE A 552 3.32 -25.08 25.81
CA ILE A 552 4.15 -23.90 25.55
C ILE A 552 5.62 -24.29 25.75
N TYR A 553 6.47 -23.83 24.86
CA TYR A 553 7.92 -23.82 25.08
C TYR A 553 8.34 -22.35 25.09
N GLU A 554 8.69 -21.81 26.26
CA GLU A 554 8.90 -20.36 26.43
C GLU A 554 10.18 -19.86 25.72
N GLY A 555 11.23 -20.69 25.70
CA GLY A 555 12.56 -20.23 25.30
C GLY A 555 13.18 -19.28 26.34
N PRO A 556 14.41 -18.78 26.12
CA PRO A 556 15.03 -17.81 27.01
C PRO A 556 14.37 -16.43 26.87
N GLN A 557 14.23 -15.72 27.99
CA GLN A 557 13.97 -14.27 27.94
C GLN A 557 15.25 -13.55 27.51
N VAL A 558 15.16 -12.78 26.43
CA VAL A 558 16.29 -12.04 25.87
C VAL A 558 16.24 -10.60 26.31
N ARG A 559 17.40 -10.02 26.64
CA ARG A 559 17.55 -8.59 26.92
C ARG A 559 18.44 -7.93 25.86
N THR A 560 18.18 -6.67 25.58
CA THR A 560 19.00 -5.85 24.68
C THR A 560 20.37 -5.62 25.31
N ALA A 561 21.46 -6.05 24.66
CA ALA A 561 22.81 -5.72 25.06
C ALA A 561 23.17 -4.30 24.65
N THR A 562 23.56 -4.11 23.40
CA THR A 562 23.90 -2.81 22.84
C THR A 562 23.01 -2.51 21.65
N VAL A 563 22.79 -1.23 21.37
CA VAL A 563 22.09 -0.78 20.18
C VAL A 563 23.09 -0.13 19.24
N VAL A 564 23.29 -0.72 18.07
CA VAL A 564 24.26 -0.26 17.07
C VAL A 564 23.51 0.25 15.85
N THR A 565 23.85 1.45 15.37
CA THR A 565 23.24 2.03 14.16
C THR A 565 24.21 1.99 13.00
N LEU A 566 23.74 1.52 11.83
CA LEU A 566 24.50 1.40 10.59
C LEU A 566 23.81 2.13 9.44
N GLY A 567 24.61 2.64 8.49
CA GLY A 567 24.12 3.18 7.21
C GLY A 567 23.67 4.63 7.21
N ARG A 568 23.71 5.33 8.36
CA ARG A 568 23.49 6.79 8.39
C ARG A 568 24.61 7.53 7.62
N ASN A 569 24.25 8.62 6.96
CA ASN A 569 25.19 9.51 6.29
C ASN A 569 25.04 10.94 6.81
N GLN A 570 23.93 11.62 6.49
CA GLN A 570 23.67 13.00 6.91
C GLN A 570 22.76 13.09 8.14
N THR A 571 21.95 12.06 8.38
CA THR A 571 20.98 12.05 9.48
C THR A 571 21.68 12.01 10.83
N GLN A 572 21.16 12.82 11.77
CA GLN A 572 21.70 12.86 13.12
C GLN A 572 21.31 11.59 13.90
N GLN A 573 22.28 11.02 14.63
CA GLN A 573 22.03 9.84 15.48
C GLN A 573 20.89 10.06 16.48
N LYS A 574 20.74 11.29 16.97
CA LYS A 574 19.68 11.68 17.91
C LYS A 574 18.27 11.44 17.35
N LEU A 575 18.07 11.61 16.04
CA LEU A 575 16.80 11.31 15.37
C LEU A 575 16.51 9.81 15.44
N ILE A 576 17.48 8.99 15.05
CA ILE A 576 17.35 7.52 15.05
C ILE A 576 17.06 7.04 16.48
N ASN A 577 17.84 7.49 17.47
CA ASN A 577 17.64 7.15 18.89
C ASN A 577 16.25 7.53 19.42
N ARG A 578 15.65 8.62 18.92
CA ARG A 578 14.29 9.03 19.32
C ARG A 578 13.25 8.07 18.77
N GLU A 579 13.33 7.74 17.48
CA GLU A 579 12.38 6.85 16.82
C GLU A 579 12.49 5.40 17.29
N THR A 580 13.67 5.00 17.75
CA THR A 580 13.95 3.66 18.32
C THR A 580 14.05 3.66 19.85
N SER A 581 13.54 4.69 20.51
CA SER A 581 13.68 4.90 21.97
C SER A 581 13.08 3.80 22.87
N GLN A 582 12.26 2.90 22.31
CA GLN A 582 11.77 1.71 23.02
C GLN A 582 12.88 0.68 23.25
N ILE A 583 13.85 0.63 22.35
CA ILE A 583 14.98 -0.29 22.39
C ILE A 583 16.12 0.39 23.15
N THR A 584 16.30 -0.01 24.40
CA THR A 584 17.40 0.48 25.25
C THR A 584 18.16 -0.69 25.85
N SER A 585 19.47 -0.51 26.04
CA SER A 585 20.33 -1.46 26.72
C SER A 585 19.74 -1.90 28.07
N GLY A 586 19.82 -3.19 28.37
CA GLY A 586 19.36 -3.81 29.62
C GLY A 586 17.85 -4.12 29.71
N LYS A 587 17.01 -3.60 28.81
CA LYS A 587 15.57 -3.93 28.80
C LYS A 587 15.30 -5.26 28.07
N PRO A 588 14.17 -5.96 28.37
CA PRO A 588 13.74 -7.09 27.57
C PRO A 588 13.64 -6.71 26.09
N LEU A 589 14.13 -7.60 25.23
CA LEU A 589 14.14 -7.42 23.79
C LEU A 589 12.80 -7.89 23.22
N LYS A 590 11.90 -6.95 22.97
CA LYS A 590 10.50 -7.22 22.57
C LYS A 590 10.33 -7.11 21.07
N GLU A 591 9.64 -8.08 20.46
CA GLU A 591 9.35 -8.06 19.01
C GLU A 591 8.52 -6.83 18.61
N ASP A 592 7.54 -6.47 19.44
CA ASP A 592 6.70 -5.29 19.22
C ASP A 592 7.52 -3.99 19.17
N ASP A 593 8.56 -3.88 20.01
CA ASP A 593 9.42 -2.70 20.06
C ASP A 593 10.35 -2.63 18.84
N LEU A 594 10.83 -3.78 18.34
CA LEU A 594 11.62 -3.89 17.11
C LEU A 594 10.79 -3.42 15.90
N LEU A 595 9.60 -4.01 15.70
CA LEU A 595 8.69 -3.68 14.60
C LEU A 595 8.17 -2.25 14.68
N ALA A 596 7.87 -1.75 15.88
CA ALA A 596 7.45 -0.37 16.08
C ALA A 596 8.58 0.62 15.76
N SER A 597 9.81 0.31 16.17
CA SER A 597 11.00 1.13 15.87
C SER A 597 11.27 1.18 14.37
N GLU A 598 11.21 0.04 13.68
CA GLU A 598 11.33 -0.02 12.22
C GLU A 598 10.24 0.83 11.53
N THR A 599 8.98 0.65 11.95
CA THR A 599 7.84 1.42 11.44
C THR A 599 8.01 2.92 11.66
N ASN A 600 8.53 3.33 12.83
CA ASN A 600 8.76 4.74 13.14
C ASN A 600 9.83 5.34 12.22
N LEU A 601 10.93 4.62 11.98
CA LEU A 601 11.98 5.06 11.06
C LEU A 601 11.44 5.30 9.65
N TYR A 602 10.58 4.42 9.14
CA TYR A 602 9.91 4.63 7.86
C TYR A 602 8.96 5.85 7.87
N LYS A 603 8.20 6.05 8.95
CA LYS A 603 7.25 7.17 9.08
C LYS A 603 7.91 8.54 9.08
N VAL A 604 9.18 8.65 9.43
CA VAL A 604 9.92 9.93 9.38
C VAL A 604 10.09 10.44 7.94
N GLY A 605 10.10 9.55 6.94
CA GLY A 605 10.24 9.93 5.53
C GLY A 605 11.68 10.29 5.10
N VAL A 606 12.66 10.09 5.97
CA VAL A 606 14.10 10.28 5.68
C VAL A 606 14.75 9.02 5.12
N PHE A 607 14.23 7.85 5.45
CA PHE A 607 14.79 6.55 5.04
C PHE A 607 13.87 5.89 4.02
N ASP A 608 14.44 5.38 2.93
CA ASP A 608 13.71 4.54 1.95
C ASP A 608 13.81 3.04 2.30
N TRP A 609 14.70 2.70 3.24
CA TRP A 609 14.81 1.38 3.84
C TRP A 609 15.34 1.47 5.27
N ALA A 610 14.75 0.70 6.17
CA ALA A 610 15.18 0.54 7.55
C ALA A 610 14.91 -0.89 8.00
N GLU A 611 15.80 -1.46 8.81
CA GLU A 611 15.64 -2.78 9.43
C GLU A 611 16.13 -2.67 10.87
N VAL A 612 15.35 -3.18 11.82
CA VAL A 612 15.69 -3.13 13.25
C VAL A 612 15.58 -4.54 13.80
N ASP A 613 16.72 -5.18 13.98
CA ASP A 613 16.78 -6.62 14.23
C ASP A 613 17.89 -6.99 15.23
N PRO A 614 17.75 -8.11 15.96
CA PRO A 614 18.87 -8.68 16.70
C PRO A 614 20.02 -9.00 15.73
N ARG A 615 21.27 -8.90 16.20
CA ARG A 615 22.47 -9.16 15.38
C ARG A 615 22.45 -10.53 14.71
N ARG A 616 21.86 -11.52 15.38
CA ARG A 616 21.73 -12.90 14.90
C ARG A 616 20.40 -13.49 15.37
N GLU A 617 20.03 -14.63 14.79
CA GLU A 617 18.85 -15.35 15.21
C GLU A 617 18.97 -15.78 16.68
N VAL A 618 17.97 -15.42 17.48
CA VAL A 618 17.88 -15.81 18.88
C VAL A 618 17.50 -17.29 18.93
N THR A 619 18.25 -18.06 19.72
CA THR A 619 17.99 -19.47 19.99
C THR A 619 18.03 -19.73 21.49
N THR A 620 19.20 -19.59 22.09
CA THR A 620 19.51 -19.93 23.49
C THR A 620 20.05 -18.77 24.30
N GLN A 621 20.25 -17.61 23.68
CA GLN A 621 20.87 -16.44 24.31
C GLN A 621 19.88 -15.74 25.26
N HIS A 622 20.38 -15.26 26.40
CA HIS A 622 19.63 -14.38 27.31
C HIS A 622 19.86 -12.89 27.04
N GLN A 623 20.80 -12.57 26.16
CA GLN A 623 21.13 -11.20 25.80
C GLN A 623 21.64 -11.14 24.36
N GLU A 624 21.23 -10.14 23.59
CA GLU A 624 21.70 -9.96 22.22
C GLU A 624 21.76 -8.47 21.84
N ASP A 625 22.70 -8.13 20.95
CA ASP A 625 22.81 -6.78 20.39
C ASP A 625 21.70 -6.53 19.37
N VAL A 626 21.19 -5.30 19.31
CA VAL A 626 20.22 -4.86 18.31
C VAL A 626 20.91 -3.96 17.30
N ILE A 627 20.74 -4.29 16.03
CA ILE A 627 21.32 -3.56 14.90
C ILE A 627 20.19 -2.79 14.20
N ILE A 628 20.30 -1.46 14.22
CA ILE A 628 19.45 -0.55 13.45
C ILE A 628 20.17 -0.25 12.15
N LYS A 629 19.69 -0.79 11.03
CA LYS A 629 20.25 -0.56 9.71
C LYS A 629 19.34 0.41 8.98
N VAL A 630 19.89 1.48 8.43
CA VAL A 630 19.13 2.47 7.68
C VAL A 630 19.80 2.80 6.36
N HIS A 631 19.00 3.06 5.34
CA HIS A 631 19.45 3.68 4.11
C HIS A 631 18.67 4.99 3.90
N GLU A 632 19.42 6.09 3.81
CA GLU A 632 18.83 7.42 3.61
C GLU A 632 18.25 7.54 2.20
N ALA A 633 17.00 8.01 2.12
CA ALA A 633 16.36 8.31 0.87
C ALA A 633 17.09 9.45 0.14
N LYS A 634 16.86 9.55 -1.17
CA LYS A 634 17.42 10.66 -1.94
C LYS A 634 16.90 11.99 -1.37
N PRO A 635 17.79 12.93 -1.01
CA PRO A 635 17.39 14.16 -0.34
C PRO A 635 16.63 15.11 -1.27
N ASN A 636 16.78 14.97 -2.59
CA ASN A 636 16.17 15.88 -3.56
C ASN A 636 15.05 15.16 -4.33
N THR A 637 13.88 15.78 -4.36
CA THR A 637 12.73 15.34 -5.14
C THR A 637 12.26 16.48 -6.04
N LEU A 638 11.94 16.16 -7.30
CA LEU A 638 11.39 17.09 -8.27
C LEU A 638 10.09 16.49 -8.81
N THR A 639 8.98 17.14 -8.49
CA THR A 639 7.65 16.80 -8.99
C THR A 639 7.26 17.83 -10.02
N TYR A 640 6.76 17.39 -11.18
CA TYR A 640 6.21 18.27 -12.19
C TYR A 640 4.87 17.74 -12.67
N GLY A 641 3.95 18.64 -12.98
CA GLY A 641 2.60 18.33 -13.43
C GLY A 641 2.21 19.22 -14.59
N PHE A 642 1.51 18.64 -15.56
CA PHE A 642 0.92 19.36 -16.68
C PHE A 642 -0.56 18.99 -16.75
N GLY A 643 -1.41 20.01 -16.84
CA GLY A 643 -2.85 19.90 -16.90
C GLY A 643 -3.43 20.89 -17.91
N PHE A 644 -4.74 20.84 -18.05
CA PHE A 644 -5.50 21.77 -18.88
C PHE A 644 -6.71 22.24 -18.08
N ASP A 645 -6.79 23.54 -17.84
CA ASP A 645 -7.85 24.13 -17.04
C ASP A 645 -8.90 24.75 -17.99
N VAL A 646 -10.18 24.50 -17.69
CA VAL A 646 -11.33 25.16 -18.31
C VAL A 646 -12.07 25.91 -17.22
N ILE A 647 -11.92 27.23 -17.21
CA ILE A 647 -12.46 28.12 -16.17
C ILE A 647 -13.51 29.01 -16.82
N ASN A 648 -14.74 28.92 -16.31
CA ASN A 648 -15.82 29.83 -16.69
C ASN A 648 -15.76 31.08 -15.81
N ARG A 649 -15.22 32.19 -16.35
CA ARG A 649 -15.20 33.48 -15.66
C ARG A 649 -16.52 34.20 -15.93
N GLY A 650 -17.44 34.11 -14.97
CA GLY A 650 -18.74 34.79 -14.98
C GLY A 650 -18.95 35.54 -13.66
N GLY A 651 -19.32 36.82 -13.74
CA GLY A 651 -19.63 37.65 -12.57
C GLY A 651 -20.66 37.01 -11.66
N SER A 652 -20.53 37.21 -10.34
CA SER A 652 -21.52 36.86 -9.31
C SER A 652 -22.84 37.64 -9.43
N VAL A 653 -23.12 38.23 -10.59
CA VAL A 653 -24.44 38.73 -10.93
C VAL A 653 -25.20 37.53 -11.48
N PRO A 654 -26.35 37.13 -10.91
CA PRO A 654 -27.16 36.07 -11.47
C PRO A 654 -27.43 36.39 -12.95
N SER A 655 -26.77 35.68 -13.88
CA SER A 655 -27.12 35.75 -15.29
C SER A 655 -28.42 34.99 -15.46
N GLY A 656 -29.52 35.63 -15.09
CA GLY A 656 -30.86 35.17 -15.35
C GLY A 656 -31.15 35.29 -16.84
N THR A 657 -30.70 34.33 -17.64
CA THR A 657 -31.37 33.86 -18.87
C THR A 657 -30.69 32.58 -19.39
N VAL A 658 -31.42 31.46 -19.42
CA VAL A 658 -31.26 30.45 -20.47
C VAL A 658 -32.64 30.38 -21.13
N THR A 659 -32.68 30.68 -22.41
CA THR A 659 -33.83 30.57 -23.28
C THR A 659 -34.17 29.09 -23.51
N VAL A 660 -35.41 28.72 -23.21
CA VAL A 660 -36.07 27.52 -23.76
C VAL A 660 -37.21 28.04 -24.64
N PRO A 661 -37.44 27.51 -25.86
CA PRO A 661 -38.44 28.06 -26.79
C PRO A 661 -39.84 28.05 -26.17
N GLY A 662 -40.51 29.21 -26.15
CA GLY A 662 -41.96 29.32 -25.88
C GLY A 662 -42.41 30.21 -24.73
N ILE A 663 -41.52 30.81 -23.92
CA ILE A 663 -41.91 31.77 -22.86
C ILE A 663 -40.92 32.95 -22.82
N PRO A 664 -41.37 34.21 -22.77
CA PRO A 664 -40.49 35.37 -22.72
C PRO A 664 -39.81 35.53 -21.33
N PRO A 665 -38.48 35.63 -21.24
CA PRO A 665 -37.78 36.02 -20.01
C PRO A 665 -37.87 37.54 -19.78
N ALA A 666 -38.16 37.96 -18.55
CA ALA A 666 -38.14 39.37 -18.14
C ALA A 666 -36.72 39.97 -18.29
N ALA A 667 -36.67 41.17 -18.86
CA ALA A 667 -35.48 41.74 -19.47
C ALA A 667 -34.54 42.46 -18.49
N LEU A 668 -33.27 42.06 -18.48
CA LEU A 668 -32.16 43.02 -18.37
C LEU A 668 -32.21 43.94 -19.62
N PRO A 669 -31.78 45.21 -19.56
CA PRO A 669 -31.76 46.09 -20.73
C PRO A 669 -31.11 45.40 -21.95
N LYS A 670 -31.63 45.59 -23.16
CA LYS A 670 -31.13 44.94 -24.40
C LYS A 670 -29.62 45.15 -24.66
N ASN A 671 -29.05 46.16 -24.02
CA ASN A 671 -27.65 46.60 -24.07
C ASN A 671 -26.78 46.09 -22.91
N PHE A 672 -27.34 45.36 -21.92
CA PHE A 672 -26.59 44.78 -20.81
C PHE A 672 -25.99 43.42 -21.23
N ARG A 673 -24.71 43.40 -21.62
CA ARG A 673 -24.00 42.16 -21.96
C ARG A 673 -23.25 41.63 -20.73
N THR A 674 -23.69 40.50 -20.17
CA THR A 674 -22.88 39.75 -19.21
C THR A 674 -21.68 39.15 -19.94
N SER A 675 -20.47 39.65 -19.68
CA SER A 675 -19.23 39.09 -20.24
C SER A 675 -18.90 37.77 -19.54
N GLN A 676 -19.61 36.68 -19.87
CA GLN A 676 -19.13 35.34 -19.56
C GLN A 676 -18.05 34.98 -20.57
N LYS A 677 -16.81 34.83 -20.09
CA LYS A 677 -15.69 34.38 -20.92
C LYS A 677 -15.17 33.06 -20.34
N THR A 678 -15.25 32.01 -21.14
CA THR A 678 -14.59 30.74 -20.82
C THR A 678 -13.12 30.86 -21.20
N PHE A 679 -12.26 30.72 -20.21
CA PHE A 679 -10.82 30.63 -20.39
C PHE A 679 -10.44 29.17 -20.39
N TRP A 680 -9.73 28.76 -21.43
CA TRP A 680 -9.07 27.47 -21.47
C TRP A 680 -7.58 27.71 -21.68
N GLY A 681 -6.76 26.84 -21.11
CA GLY A 681 -5.32 26.95 -21.24
C GLY A 681 -4.56 25.86 -20.47
N PRO A 682 -3.27 25.71 -20.77
CA PRO A 682 -2.41 24.79 -20.04
C PRO A 682 -2.22 25.26 -18.60
N ARG A 683 -2.07 24.28 -17.70
CA ARG A 683 -1.67 24.43 -16.30
C ARG A 683 -0.36 23.68 -16.11
N GLY A 684 0.62 24.29 -15.47
CA GLY A 684 1.88 23.68 -15.12
C GLY A 684 2.16 23.82 -13.63
N THR A 685 2.71 22.78 -13.01
CA THR A 685 3.19 22.81 -11.64
C THR A 685 4.60 22.25 -11.59
N ILE A 686 5.47 22.88 -10.83
CA ILE A 686 6.80 22.39 -10.50
C ILE A 686 6.95 22.49 -8.98
N GLU A 687 7.41 21.42 -8.36
CA GLU A 687 7.73 21.37 -6.95
C GLU A 687 9.11 20.74 -6.79
N TYR A 688 10.02 21.45 -6.13
CA TYR A 688 11.32 20.93 -5.74
C TYR A 688 11.39 20.88 -4.23
N THR A 689 11.64 19.70 -3.67
CA THR A 689 11.76 19.49 -2.23
C THR A 689 13.12 18.90 -1.90
N ARG A 690 13.83 19.56 -0.99
CA ARG A 690 15.03 19.05 -0.33
C ARG A 690 14.68 18.57 1.07
N ASN A 691 14.65 17.25 1.26
CA ASN A 691 14.42 16.56 2.51
C ASN A 691 15.71 16.41 3.33
N ASN A 692 15.53 16.27 4.64
CA ASN A 692 16.58 16.05 5.64
C ASN A 692 17.69 17.12 5.64
N LEU A 693 17.33 18.41 5.52
CA LEU A 693 18.27 19.50 5.25
C LEU A 693 19.45 19.58 6.25
N PHE A 694 19.19 19.47 7.56
CA PHE A 694 20.23 19.47 8.60
C PHE A 694 20.29 18.16 9.38
N GLY A 695 19.78 17.07 8.79
CA GLY A 695 19.79 15.75 9.39
C GLY A 695 18.73 15.52 10.49
N LYS A 696 17.72 16.40 10.63
CA LYS A 696 16.60 16.23 11.59
C LYS A 696 15.25 15.96 10.91
N ALA A 697 15.26 15.42 9.70
CA ALA A 697 14.06 15.29 8.86
C ALA A 697 13.44 16.62 8.42
N GLU A 698 14.17 17.74 8.52
CA GLU A 698 13.68 19.04 8.05
C GLU A 698 13.55 19.03 6.52
N SER A 699 12.53 19.70 5.97
CA SER A 699 12.33 19.83 4.52
C SER A 699 12.27 21.29 4.09
N LEU A 700 12.83 21.58 2.92
CA LEU A 700 12.68 22.85 2.21
C LEU A 700 12.05 22.61 0.85
N THR A 701 10.87 23.17 0.63
CA THR A 701 10.05 22.97 -0.55
C THR A 701 9.84 24.29 -1.29
N PHE A 702 10.07 24.26 -2.60
CA PHE A 702 9.77 25.33 -3.53
C PHE A 702 8.67 24.86 -4.46
N THR A 703 7.55 25.58 -4.51
CA THR A 703 6.43 25.24 -5.40
C THR A 703 6.19 26.42 -6.32
N ALA A 704 6.00 26.13 -7.60
CA ALA A 704 5.61 27.09 -8.62
C ALA A 704 4.45 26.51 -9.44
N LEU A 705 3.40 27.31 -9.60
CA LEU A 705 2.23 26.99 -10.41
C LEU A 705 2.00 28.11 -11.41
N GLY A 706 1.85 27.73 -12.67
CA GLY A 706 1.50 28.64 -13.75
C GLY A 706 0.29 28.14 -14.51
N ALA A 707 -0.77 28.94 -14.53
CA ALA A 707 -1.94 28.78 -15.38
C ALA A 707 -2.27 30.12 -16.05
N ARG A 708 -3.24 30.12 -16.98
CA ARG A 708 -3.64 31.32 -17.71
C ARG A 708 -4.16 32.44 -16.79
N LEU A 709 -4.93 32.09 -15.76
CA LEU A 709 -5.55 33.05 -14.85
C LEU A 709 -4.96 33.07 -13.43
N GLN A 710 -4.09 32.10 -13.11
CA GLN A 710 -3.55 31.92 -11.77
C GLN A 710 -2.04 31.65 -11.84
N GLN A 711 -1.28 32.35 -11.02
CA GLN A 711 0.13 32.07 -10.78
C GLN A 711 0.35 32.05 -9.27
N ASN A 712 1.04 31.01 -8.78
CA ASN A 712 1.34 30.84 -7.36
C ASN A 712 2.78 30.39 -7.20
N GLY A 713 3.50 30.98 -6.26
CA GLY A 713 4.84 30.57 -5.86
C GLY A 713 4.94 30.51 -4.34
N SER A 714 5.53 29.45 -3.80
CA SER A 714 5.75 29.32 -2.36
C SER A 714 7.11 28.72 -2.02
N ILE A 715 7.67 29.18 -0.91
CA ILE A 715 8.83 28.60 -0.23
C ILE A 715 8.37 28.14 1.14
N ILE A 716 8.54 26.85 1.44
CA ILE A 716 8.05 26.24 2.68
C ILE A 716 9.23 25.53 3.35
N TYR A 717 9.54 25.91 4.59
CA TYR A 717 10.50 25.20 5.43
C TYR A 717 9.77 24.53 6.59
N THR A 718 9.92 23.21 6.73
CA THR A 718 9.27 22.44 7.79
C THR A 718 10.32 21.77 8.67
N ASP A 719 10.27 22.03 9.97
CA ASP A 719 10.95 21.28 11.01
C ASP A 719 9.91 20.41 11.72
N PRO A 720 9.82 19.09 11.42
CA PRO A 720 8.80 18.22 11.99
C PRO A 720 9.00 17.94 13.48
N MET A 721 10.13 18.39 14.06
CA MET A 721 10.50 18.17 15.45
C MET A 721 11.18 19.40 16.03
N PHE A 722 10.48 20.53 15.94
CA PHE A 722 10.95 21.82 16.41
C PHE A 722 11.55 21.72 17.81
N ARG A 723 12.84 22.05 17.91
CA ARG A 723 13.66 21.96 19.14
C ARG A 723 13.66 20.55 19.79
N TRP A 724 13.61 19.49 18.98
CA TRP A 724 13.51 18.09 19.43
C TRP A 724 12.26 17.74 20.24
N THR A 725 11.20 18.52 20.10
CA THR A 725 9.95 18.30 20.82
C THR A 725 8.96 17.48 19.98
N LYS A 726 7.69 17.40 20.42
CA LYS A 726 6.58 16.86 19.62
C LYS A 726 5.91 17.93 18.75
N TRP A 727 6.37 19.17 18.83
CA TRP A 727 5.89 20.25 17.99
C TRP A 727 6.57 20.17 16.62
N ALA A 728 5.80 20.33 15.57
CA ALA A 728 6.31 20.66 14.25
C ALA A 728 6.22 22.17 14.06
N SER A 729 7.16 22.73 13.30
CA SER A 729 7.22 24.14 12.95
C SER A 729 7.29 24.28 11.44
N THR A 730 6.42 25.09 10.87
CA THR A 730 6.43 25.38 9.43
C THR A 730 6.54 26.87 9.20
N PHE A 731 7.50 27.27 8.39
CA PHE A 731 7.64 28.60 7.85
C PHE A 731 7.21 28.58 6.38
N SER A 732 6.45 29.56 5.95
CA SER A 732 6.01 29.68 4.56
C SER A 732 6.08 31.12 4.06
N LEU A 733 6.60 31.31 2.87
CA LEU A 733 6.50 32.56 2.11
C LEU A 733 5.76 32.25 0.81
N THR A 734 4.63 32.90 0.58
CA THR A 734 3.77 32.65 -0.58
C THR A 734 3.48 33.94 -1.33
N GLY A 735 3.50 33.87 -2.66
CA GLY A 735 3.11 34.95 -3.55
C GLY A 735 2.12 34.44 -4.57
N GLN A 736 0.97 35.10 -4.68
CA GLN A 736 -0.11 34.72 -5.58
C GLN A 736 -0.55 35.90 -6.45
N HIS A 737 -0.80 35.60 -7.72
CA HIS A 737 -1.52 36.44 -8.64
C HIS A 737 -2.70 35.66 -9.21
N SER A 738 -3.91 36.21 -9.14
CA SER A 738 -5.09 35.58 -9.72
C SER A 738 -6.01 36.61 -10.36
N SER A 739 -6.45 36.30 -11.58
CA SER A 739 -7.48 37.03 -12.32
C SER A 739 -8.71 36.15 -12.57
N GLU A 740 -8.85 35.06 -11.82
CA GLU A 740 -10.02 34.17 -11.88
C GLU A 740 -11.29 34.88 -11.46
N ASN A 741 -11.22 35.76 -10.45
CA ASN A 741 -12.36 36.55 -10.05
C ASN A 741 -12.73 37.56 -11.19
N PRO A 742 -13.98 37.56 -11.66
CA PRO A 742 -14.45 38.51 -12.67
C PRO A 742 -14.46 39.95 -12.18
N ILE A 743 -14.63 40.19 -10.88
CA ILE A 743 -14.80 41.53 -10.30
C ILE A 743 -13.47 42.23 -10.09
N PHE A 744 -12.40 41.50 -9.78
CA PHE A 744 -11.10 42.09 -9.49
C PHE A 744 -9.94 41.13 -9.81
N THR A 745 -8.76 41.68 -10.04
CA THR A 745 -7.49 40.96 -10.03
C THR A 745 -6.90 41.03 -8.62
N PHE A 746 -6.53 39.88 -8.10
CA PHE A 746 -5.98 39.70 -6.77
C PHE A 746 -4.47 39.50 -6.85
N ARG A 747 -3.71 40.29 -6.09
CA ARG A 747 -2.28 40.08 -5.86
C ARG A 747 -2.05 40.01 -4.36
N GLN A 748 -1.43 38.93 -3.90
CA GLN A 748 -1.20 38.70 -2.47
C GLN A 748 0.23 38.23 -2.22
N GLY A 749 0.85 38.80 -1.19
CA GLY A 749 2.04 38.26 -0.54
C GLY A 749 1.68 37.82 0.87
N GLN A 750 2.16 36.65 1.28
CA GLN A 750 1.90 36.10 2.60
C GLN A 750 3.15 35.51 3.21
N PHE A 751 3.47 35.94 4.42
CA PHE A 751 4.39 35.29 5.33
C PHE A 751 3.59 34.49 6.35
N GLY A 752 3.99 33.25 6.62
CA GLY A 752 3.32 32.37 7.57
C GLY A 752 4.32 31.65 8.47
N TYR A 753 3.99 31.57 9.76
CA TYR A 753 4.68 30.73 10.74
C TYR A 753 3.64 29.88 11.47
N GLN A 754 3.83 28.57 11.52
CA GLN A 754 2.87 27.64 12.10
C GLN A 754 3.57 26.70 13.07
N LEU A 755 2.97 26.49 14.23
CA LEU A 755 3.30 25.43 15.17
C LEU A 755 2.18 24.39 15.17
N GLU A 756 2.52 23.11 15.07
CA GLU A 756 1.57 21.99 15.11
C GLU A 756 1.93 21.03 16.24
N ARG A 757 0.92 20.56 16.96
CA ARG A 757 1.06 19.50 17.97
C ARG A 757 -0.08 18.49 17.90
N PRO A 758 0.23 17.19 17.70
CA PRO A 758 -0.72 16.12 17.94
C PRO A 758 -1.06 16.06 19.44
N LEU A 759 -2.35 16.07 19.76
CA LEU A 759 -2.88 16.03 21.12
C LEU A 759 -3.08 14.60 21.65
N ASN A 760 -3.21 13.63 20.74
CA ASN A 760 -3.42 12.21 21.05
C ASN A 760 -2.38 11.30 20.37
N ARG A 761 -2.27 10.06 20.86
CA ARG A 761 -1.25 9.09 20.40
C ARG A 761 -1.46 8.62 18.96
N ASP A 762 -2.71 8.51 18.53
CA ASP A 762 -3.14 8.14 17.18
C ASP A 762 -3.10 9.32 16.19
N LYS A 763 -2.73 10.52 16.64
CA LYS A 763 -2.63 11.76 15.84
C LYS A 763 -3.93 12.13 15.10
N SER A 764 -5.08 11.67 15.59
CA SER A 764 -6.39 12.04 15.05
C SER A 764 -6.87 13.40 15.53
N SER A 765 -6.19 14.03 16.49
CA SER A 765 -6.50 15.37 17.01
C SER A 765 -5.24 16.23 17.04
N ASN A 766 -5.22 17.32 16.27
CA ASN A 766 -4.08 18.21 16.13
C ASN A 766 -4.47 19.65 16.50
N LEU A 767 -3.56 20.32 17.21
CA LEU A 767 -3.62 21.74 17.48
C LEU A 767 -2.61 22.46 16.58
N PHE A 768 -3.07 23.49 15.90
CA PHE A 768 -2.25 24.41 15.13
C PHE A 768 -2.30 25.79 15.79
N ILE A 769 -1.17 26.48 15.79
CA ILE A 769 -1.06 27.89 16.15
C ILE A 769 -0.33 28.56 14.99
N ARG A 770 -1.04 29.36 14.21
CA ARG A 770 -0.50 30.00 13.02
C ARG A 770 -0.41 31.51 13.22
N TYR A 771 0.64 32.13 12.71
CA TYR A 771 0.75 33.56 12.51
C TYR A 771 0.91 33.81 11.01
N ASN A 772 0.05 34.63 10.43
CA ASN A 772 0.12 35.04 9.03
C ASN A 772 0.23 36.56 8.94
N PHE A 773 1.23 37.05 8.21
CA PHE A 773 1.27 38.43 7.75
C PHE A 773 0.93 38.45 6.26
N THR A 774 -0.20 39.04 5.92
CA THR A 774 -0.78 39.02 4.58
C THR A 774 -0.96 40.43 4.06
N GLU A 775 -0.45 40.69 2.86
CA GLU A 775 -0.68 41.93 2.13
C GLU A 775 -1.41 41.62 0.83
N THR A 776 -2.62 42.16 0.71
CA THR A 776 -3.54 41.93 -0.40
C THR A 776 -3.82 43.22 -1.14
N GLY A 777 -3.55 43.23 -2.44
CA GLY A 777 -3.91 44.30 -3.36
C GLY A 777 -4.95 43.83 -4.38
N LEU A 778 -6.03 44.59 -4.51
CA LEU A 778 -7.06 44.39 -5.51
C LEU A 778 -6.93 45.43 -6.63
N THR A 779 -6.76 44.97 -7.86
CA THR A 779 -6.63 45.81 -9.07
C THR A 779 -7.66 45.41 -10.12
N ASN A 780 -7.76 46.14 -11.24
CA ASN A 780 -8.69 45.86 -12.35
C ASN A 780 -10.14 45.62 -11.88
N LEU A 781 -10.68 46.55 -11.08
CA LEU A 781 -12.02 46.46 -10.52
C LEU A 781 -13.08 46.66 -11.60
N LEU A 782 -13.85 45.62 -11.92
CA LEU A 782 -14.94 45.66 -12.89
C LEU A 782 -16.12 46.52 -12.40
N ILE A 783 -16.38 46.49 -11.08
CA ILE A 783 -17.41 47.28 -10.43
C ILE A 783 -16.78 47.99 -9.21
N PRO A 784 -16.16 49.16 -9.41
CA PRO A 784 -15.46 49.88 -8.34
C PRO A 784 -16.34 50.22 -7.14
N GLN A 785 -17.68 50.31 -7.33
CA GLN A 785 -18.62 50.59 -6.24
C GLN A 785 -18.77 49.43 -5.24
N LEU A 786 -18.36 48.20 -5.58
CA LEU A 786 -18.43 47.04 -4.69
C LEU A 786 -17.23 46.89 -3.77
N VAL A 787 -16.12 47.54 -4.10
CA VAL A 787 -14.89 47.47 -3.31
C VAL A 787 -14.56 48.88 -2.83
N PRO A 788 -14.93 49.23 -1.58
CA PRO A 788 -14.55 50.51 -0.97
C PRO A 788 -13.05 50.76 -1.13
N ASN A 789 -12.63 52.02 -1.28
CA ASN A 789 -11.21 52.36 -1.45
C ASN A 789 -10.33 51.77 -0.32
N GLN A 790 -10.85 51.73 0.91
CA GLN A 790 -10.20 51.14 2.08
C GLN A 790 -9.99 49.61 2.00
N ASP A 791 -10.76 48.90 1.17
CA ASP A 791 -10.68 47.44 1.00
C ASP A 791 -9.80 47.03 -0.20
N ARG A 792 -9.24 48.00 -0.94
CA ARG A 792 -8.38 47.72 -2.11
C ARG A 792 -6.98 47.27 -1.73
N HIS A 793 -6.50 47.72 -0.58
CA HIS A 793 -5.18 47.41 -0.03
C HIS A 793 -5.34 47.02 1.42
N VAL A 794 -5.37 45.72 1.68
CA VAL A 794 -5.62 45.16 3.01
C VAL A 794 -4.35 44.49 3.51
N ARG A 795 -3.95 44.87 4.73
CA ARG A 795 -2.83 44.28 5.46
C ARG A 795 -3.33 43.65 6.74
N LEU A 796 -3.09 42.37 6.93
CA LEU A 796 -3.54 41.59 8.07
C LEU A 796 -2.37 40.89 8.75
N SER A 797 -2.29 41.01 10.06
CA SER A 797 -1.43 40.21 10.93
C SER A 797 -2.32 39.29 11.75
N THR A 798 -2.57 38.10 11.22
CA THR A 798 -3.52 37.15 11.76
C THR A 798 -2.84 36.15 12.69
N VAL A 799 -3.32 36.02 13.93
CA VAL A 799 -3.00 34.89 14.82
C VAL A 799 -4.17 33.92 14.81
N SER A 800 -3.91 32.67 14.42
CA SER A 800 -4.92 31.64 14.18
C SER A 800 -4.65 30.35 14.94
N PRO A 801 -5.17 30.16 16.17
CA PRO A 801 -5.32 28.83 16.74
C PRO A 801 -6.37 28.01 15.98
N THR A 802 -6.01 26.79 15.60
CA THR A 802 -6.91 25.85 14.93
C THR A 802 -6.88 24.50 15.62
N TYR A 803 -8.05 23.97 16.00
CA TYR A 803 -8.19 22.59 16.46
C TYR A 803 -8.82 21.74 15.36
N ILE A 804 -8.14 20.66 14.96
CA ILE A 804 -8.64 19.70 13.97
C ILE A 804 -8.73 18.32 14.61
N ARG A 805 -9.85 17.64 14.43
CA ARG A 805 -10.03 16.23 14.75
C ARG A 805 -10.55 15.47 13.55
N ASP A 806 -9.80 14.49 13.06
CA ASP A 806 -10.20 13.65 11.93
C ASP A 806 -10.12 12.17 12.29
N THR A 807 -11.29 11.53 12.32
CA THR A 807 -11.48 10.10 12.58
C THR A 807 -12.15 9.38 11.41
N ARG A 808 -12.22 10.03 10.25
CA ARG A 808 -12.84 9.48 9.05
C ARG A 808 -12.05 8.27 8.55
N ASP A 809 -12.75 7.30 7.97
CA ASP A 809 -12.12 6.14 7.35
C ASP A 809 -11.43 6.46 6.02
N SER A 810 -11.89 7.49 5.32
CA SER A 810 -11.28 8.02 4.10
C SER A 810 -11.51 9.53 4.00
N PRO A 811 -10.47 10.35 3.77
CA PRO A 811 -10.63 11.81 3.62
C PRO A 811 -11.42 12.23 2.37
N THR A 812 -11.36 11.45 1.29
CA THR A 812 -11.97 11.80 -0.01
C THR A 812 -13.33 11.14 -0.23
N ASP A 813 -13.61 10.04 0.47
CA ASP A 813 -14.88 9.30 0.43
C ASP A 813 -15.21 8.71 1.80
N ALA A 814 -15.50 9.59 2.76
CA ALA A 814 -15.80 9.19 4.12
C ALA A 814 -17.14 8.45 4.21
N HIS A 815 -17.12 7.31 4.91
CA HIS A 815 -18.32 6.52 5.16
C HIS A 815 -18.65 6.37 6.65
N LYS A 816 -17.64 6.51 7.51
CA LYS A 816 -17.80 6.51 8.97
C LYS A 816 -16.80 7.47 9.60
N GLY A 817 -17.12 7.94 10.79
CA GLY A 817 -16.24 8.80 11.58
C GLY A 817 -16.68 10.26 11.57
N ILE A 818 -15.82 11.11 12.12
CA ILE A 818 -16.09 12.53 12.37
C ILE A 818 -14.90 13.35 11.89
N TYR A 819 -15.18 14.49 11.26
CA TYR A 819 -14.22 15.55 11.00
C TYR A 819 -14.67 16.83 11.70
N GLU A 820 -13.80 17.40 12.53
CA GLU A 820 -14.03 18.65 13.25
C GLU A 820 -12.88 19.61 12.94
N SER A 821 -13.18 20.87 12.67
CA SER A 821 -12.20 21.93 12.47
C SER A 821 -12.74 23.23 13.08
N TYR A 822 -12.04 23.79 14.05
CA TYR A 822 -12.40 25.06 14.68
C TYR A 822 -11.21 26.00 14.60
N GLU A 823 -11.37 27.10 13.88
CA GLU A 823 -10.34 28.11 13.61
C GLU A 823 -10.80 29.45 14.19
N VAL A 824 -9.93 30.11 14.95
CA VAL A 824 -10.16 31.46 15.45
C VAL A 824 -9.06 32.35 14.93
N ASP A 825 -9.38 33.36 14.14
CA ASP A 825 -8.44 34.35 13.63
C ASP A 825 -8.55 35.66 14.40
N LEU A 826 -7.42 36.20 14.82
CA LEU A 826 -7.32 37.49 15.47
C LEU A 826 -6.43 38.40 14.63
N ASN A 827 -6.97 39.53 14.18
CA ASN A 827 -6.27 40.49 13.31
C ASN A 827 -6.06 41.84 14.01
N PRO A 828 -5.33 41.94 15.13
CA PRO A 828 -5.23 43.19 15.87
C PRO A 828 -4.33 44.20 15.15
N SER A 829 -4.66 45.48 15.22
CA SER A 829 -3.85 46.57 14.66
C SER A 829 -2.48 46.70 15.32
N VAL A 830 -2.35 46.33 16.61
CA VAL A 830 -1.07 46.32 17.34
C VAL A 830 -0.02 45.40 16.71
N LEU A 831 -0.44 44.39 15.94
CA LEU A 831 0.46 43.50 15.21
C LEU A 831 0.73 43.97 13.77
N GLY A 832 0.24 45.15 13.38
CA GLY A 832 0.43 45.73 12.04
C GLY A 832 -0.72 45.51 11.06
N SER A 833 -1.90 45.10 11.53
CA SER A 833 -3.11 45.03 10.69
C SER A 833 -3.70 46.42 10.44
N ASN A 834 -4.12 46.72 9.21
CA ASN A 834 -4.82 47.98 8.89
C ASN A 834 -6.31 47.95 9.30
N VAL A 835 -6.86 46.76 9.48
CA VAL A 835 -8.22 46.53 9.99
C VAL A 835 -8.17 45.55 11.14
N SER A 836 -9.13 45.66 12.06
CA SER A 836 -9.16 44.91 13.31
C SER A 836 -10.46 44.15 13.50
N PHE A 837 -10.38 42.83 13.40
CA PHE A 837 -11.51 41.94 13.58
C PHE A 837 -11.08 40.56 14.05
N ALA A 838 -11.99 39.88 14.73
CA ALA A 838 -11.89 38.48 15.09
C ALA A 838 -12.81 37.66 14.19
N ARG A 839 -12.35 36.48 13.75
CA ARG A 839 -13.16 35.54 12.97
C ARG A 839 -13.14 34.17 13.65
N LEU A 840 -14.28 33.53 13.80
CA LEU A 840 -14.42 32.14 14.22
C LEU A 840 -15.02 31.36 13.05
N LEU A 841 -14.40 30.25 12.66
CA LEU A 841 -14.94 29.32 11.69
C LEU A 841 -14.89 27.89 12.25
N GLY A 842 -16.05 27.30 12.47
CA GLY A 842 -16.23 25.93 12.91
C GLY A 842 -16.86 25.06 11.83
N GLN A 843 -16.35 23.84 11.64
CA GLN A 843 -16.95 22.80 10.83
C GLN A 843 -16.98 21.49 11.59
N THR A 844 -18.13 20.81 11.57
CA THR A 844 -18.31 19.46 12.13
C THR A 844 -19.03 18.61 11.09
N ALA A 845 -18.36 17.58 10.58
CA ALA A 845 -18.92 16.62 9.66
C ALA A 845 -18.98 15.21 10.28
N TYR A 846 -20.13 14.56 10.16
CA TYR A 846 -20.43 13.25 10.75
C TYR A 846 -20.88 12.27 9.67
N TYR A 847 -20.30 11.07 9.68
CA TYR A 847 -20.60 10.01 8.72
C TYR A 847 -20.97 8.73 9.44
N LYS A 848 -22.06 8.10 9.00
CA LYS A 848 -22.50 6.80 9.51
C LYS A 848 -23.01 5.91 8.39
N LYS A 849 -22.47 4.70 8.29
CA LYS A 849 -23.08 3.62 7.49
C LYS A 849 -24.35 3.13 8.18
N ILE A 850 -25.47 3.17 7.48
CA ILE A 850 -26.76 2.60 7.88
C ILE A 850 -27.05 1.33 7.03
N PRO A 851 -28.10 0.53 7.33
CA PRO A 851 -28.40 -0.69 6.58
C PRO A 851 -28.45 -0.47 5.05
N ALA A 852 -28.19 -1.54 4.29
CA ALA A 852 -28.02 -1.51 2.82
C ALA A 852 -26.79 -0.73 2.30
N ASN A 853 -25.77 -0.51 3.15
CA ASN A 853 -24.53 0.23 2.82
C ASN A 853 -24.76 1.70 2.45
N ILE A 854 -25.90 2.27 2.81
CA ILE A 854 -26.18 3.70 2.64
C ILE A 854 -25.30 4.47 3.65
N VAL A 855 -24.69 5.57 3.22
CA VAL A 855 -23.96 6.49 4.11
C VAL A 855 -24.85 7.69 4.38
N TRP A 856 -25.13 7.95 5.64
CA TRP A 856 -25.71 9.21 6.08
C TRP A 856 -24.58 10.16 6.46
N ALA A 857 -24.39 11.21 5.67
CA ALA A 857 -23.35 12.21 5.80
C ALA A 857 -23.99 13.54 6.19
N ASN A 858 -23.49 14.18 7.24
CA ASN A 858 -23.96 15.47 7.71
C ASN A 858 -22.78 16.42 7.91
N SER A 859 -22.94 17.71 7.64
CA SER A 859 -21.95 18.74 7.91
C SER A 859 -22.62 20.01 8.42
N LEU A 860 -22.12 20.55 9.52
CA LEU A 860 -22.49 21.85 10.07
C LEU A 860 -21.28 22.78 9.95
N ARG A 861 -21.47 23.97 9.38
CA ARG A 861 -20.48 25.05 9.36
C ARG A 861 -21.05 26.28 10.03
N ILE A 862 -20.29 26.87 10.95
CA ILE A 862 -20.65 28.09 11.68
C ILE A 862 -19.50 29.08 11.53
N GLY A 863 -19.79 30.30 11.11
CA GLY A 863 -18.82 31.39 10.99
C GLY A 863 -19.32 32.64 11.69
N ILE A 864 -18.43 33.35 12.38
CA ILE A 864 -18.72 34.64 13.02
C ILE A 864 -17.53 35.57 12.80
N GLU A 865 -17.78 36.79 12.37
CA GLU A 865 -16.80 37.87 12.23
C GLU A 865 -17.26 39.06 13.08
N GLN A 866 -16.38 39.53 13.95
CA GLN A 866 -16.66 40.64 14.84
C GLN A 866 -15.52 41.67 14.74
N PRO A 867 -15.77 42.86 14.15
CA PRO A 867 -14.80 43.94 14.19
C PRO A 867 -14.65 44.48 15.63
N PHE A 868 -13.47 44.98 15.94
CA PHE A 868 -13.16 45.63 17.22
C PHE A 868 -12.27 46.86 17.00
N GLY A 869 -12.16 47.73 18.00
CA GLY A 869 -11.32 48.93 17.92
C GLY A 869 -11.76 49.94 16.84
N GLN A 870 -13.07 50.14 16.67
CA GLN A 870 -13.67 51.02 15.65
C GLN A 870 -13.24 50.68 14.21
N SER A 871 -13.05 49.39 13.91
CA SER A 871 -12.68 48.91 12.57
C SER A 871 -13.86 48.20 11.87
N HIS A 872 -13.58 47.57 10.72
CA HIS A 872 -14.56 46.81 9.92
C HIS A 872 -13.94 45.52 9.38
N VAL A 873 -14.79 44.65 8.82
CA VAL A 873 -14.35 43.43 8.13
C VAL A 873 -14.30 43.71 6.62
N PRO A 874 -13.14 43.58 5.97
CA PRO A 874 -13.01 43.81 4.53
C PRO A 874 -13.83 42.83 3.70
N ILE A 875 -14.31 43.27 2.53
CA ILE A 875 -15.09 42.40 1.64
C ILE A 875 -14.36 41.11 1.21
N SER A 876 -13.03 41.13 1.14
CA SER A 876 -12.23 39.94 0.83
C SER A 876 -12.27 38.85 1.91
N GLU A 877 -12.59 39.24 3.15
CA GLU A 877 -12.60 38.35 4.32
C GLU A 877 -13.98 37.84 4.67
N LYS A 878 -15.06 38.55 4.25
CA LYS A 878 -16.45 38.21 4.58
C LYS A 878 -16.84 36.80 4.14
N PHE A 879 -17.74 36.18 4.90
CA PHE A 879 -18.36 34.93 4.48
C PHE A 879 -19.30 35.09 3.27
N PHE A 880 -19.23 34.12 2.36
CA PHE A 880 -20.16 33.94 1.23
C PHE A 880 -20.71 32.51 1.26
N SER A 881 -21.89 32.30 0.68
CA SER A 881 -22.51 30.97 0.56
C SER A 881 -23.18 30.75 -0.81
N GLY A 882 -23.45 29.50 -1.15
CA GLY A 882 -23.90 29.07 -2.48
C GLY A 882 -22.81 28.36 -3.28
N GLY A 883 -23.20 27.38 -4.09
CA GLY A 883 -22.29 26.56 -4.89
C GLY A 883 -22.27 25.09 -4.50
N GLY A 884 -21.42 24.31 -5.18
CA GLY A 884 -21.39 22.84 -5.10
C GLY A 884 -21.00 22.23 -3.74
N SER A 885 -20.54 23.03 -2.76
CA SER A 885 -20.05 22.58 -1.45
C SER A 885 -20.70 23.26 -0.25
N THR A 886 -21.67 24.16 -0.48
CA THR A 886 -22.45 24.85 0.56
C THR A 886 -23.94 24.69 0.27
N LEU A 887 -24.59 25.63 -0.41
CA LEU A 887 -25.99 25.57 -0.78
C LEU A 887 -26.10 25.25 -2.28
N ARG A 888 -26.33 23.96 -2.62
CA ARG A 888 -26.32 23.49 -4.02
C ARG A 888 -27.52 23.94 -4.84
N GLY A 889 -28.52 24.58 -4.24
CA GLY A 889 -29.60 25.28 -4.96
C GLY A 889 -29.24 26.71 -5.40
N PHE A 890 -28.08 27.25 -5.00
CA PHE A 890 -27.64 28.62 -5.33
C PHE A 890 -26.38 28.60 -6.21
N PRO A 891 -26.20 29.59 -7.10
CA PRO A 891 -24.93 29.77 -7.80
C PRO A 891 -23.80 30.04 -6.81
N LEU A 892 -22.55 29.85 -7.24
CA LEU A 892 -21.36 30.05 -6.40
C LEU A 892 -21.37 31.45 -5.78
N ASN A 893 -21.27 31.54 -4.45
CA ASN A 893 -21.33 32.78 -3.67
C ASN A 893 -22.58 33.65 -3.89
N GLY A 894 -23.66 33.06 -4.44
CA GLY A 894 -24.89 33.77 -4.78
C GLY A 894 -25.93 33.88 -3.66
N ALA A 895 -25.75 33.15 -2.55
CA ALA A 895 -26.65 33.21 -1.40
C ALA A 895 -26.15 34.22 -0.35
N GLY A 896 -27.10 34.81 0.37
CA GLY A 896 -26.83 35.79 1.43
C GLY A 896 -27.50 37.14 1.19
N PRO A 897 -27.15 38.15 2.00
CA PRO A 897 -27.67 39.50 1.86
C PRO A 897 -27.32 40.08 0.48
N GLN A 898 -28.34 40.64 -0.16
CA GLN A 898 -28.23 41.23 -1.48
C GLN A 898 -28.23 42.74 -1.37
N HIS A 899 -27.39 43.41 -2.17
CA HIS A 899 -27.37 44.86 -2.28
C HIS A 899 -27.63 45.27 -3.74
N THR A 900 -28.49 46.26 -3.93
CA THR A 900 -28.74 46.82 -5.26
C THR A 900 -27.70 47.91 -5.52
N ILE A 901 -26.95 47.75 -6.60
CA ILE A 901 -25.94 48.72 -7.05
C ILE A 901 -26.21 49.11 -8.50
N THR A 902 -25.90 50.33 -8.89
CA THR A 902 -25.99 50.76 -10.28
C THR A 902 -24.71 50.36 -11.02
N ALA A 903 -24.82 49.43 -11.97
CA ALA A 903 -23.71 48.98 -12.80
C ALA A 903 -23.88 49.49 -14.24
N CYS A 904 -22.80 50.02 -14.82
CA CYS A 904 -22.81 50.60 -16.16
C CYS A 904 -21.98 49.73 -17.11
N GLY A 905 -22.52 49.44 -18.30
CA GLY A 905 -21.80 48.70 -19.34
C GLY A 905 -20.56 49.44 -19.87
N ASN A 906 -20.59 50.77 -19.85
CA ASN A 906 -19.45 51.66 -20.06
C ASN A 906 -19.42 52.70 -18.93
N PRO A 907 -18.34 52.77 -18.11
CA PRO A 907 -18.24 53.76 -17.02
C PRO A 907 -18.33 55.22 -17.49
N ALA A 908 -18.00 55.50 -18.76
CA ALA A 908 -18.06 56.84 -19.35
C ALA A 908 -19.46 57.20 -19.91
N ASP A 909 -20.38 56.24 -20.03
CA ASP A 909 -21.72 56.45 -20.59
C ASP A 909 -22.82 56.04 -19.61
N ARG A 910 -23.46 57.05 -18.99
CA ARG A 910 -24.52 56.87 -18.00
C ARG A 910 -25.79 56.21 -18.55
N THR A 911 -25.99 56.20 -19.88
CA THR A 911 -27.15 55.54 -20.51
C THR A 911 -27.05 54.01 -20.51
N THR A 912 -25.86 53.47 -20.22
CA THR A 912 -25.61 52.03 -20.10
C THR A 912 -25.76 51.50 -18.67
N CYS A 913 -26.17 52.36 -17.73
CA CYS A 913 -26.31 52.04 -16.31
C CYS A 913 -27.65 51.37 -16.00
N ALA A 914 -27.61 50.27 -15.26
CA ALA A 914 -28.80 49.57 -14.75
C ALA A 914 -28.59 49.16 -13.29
N PRO A 915 -29.64 49.21 -12.44
CA PRO A 915 -29.57 48.63 -11.12
C PRO A 915 -29.44 47.11 -11.24
N ILE A 916 -28.39 46.55 -10.65
CA ILE A 916 -28.17 45.12 -10.50
C ILE A 916 -28.13 44.75 -9.03
N THR A 917 -28.61 43.55 -8.71
CA THR A 917 -28.55 43.00 -7.37
C THR A 917 -27.36 42.06 -7.27
N VAL A 918 -26.51 42.26 -6.25
CA VAL A 918 -25.32 41.44 -6.03
C VAL A 918 -25.17 41.01 -4.57
N PRO A 919 -24.63 39.82 -4.31
CA PRO A 919 -24.36 39.35 -2.95
C PRO A 919 -23.18 40.12 -2.35
N VAL A 920 -23.33 40.59 -1.11
CA VAL A 920 -22.30 41.40 -0.40
C VAL A 920 -21.63 40.67 0.77
N GLY A 921 -21.99 39.40 0.98
CA GLY A 921 -21.54 38.60 2.11
C GLY A 921 -22.08 39.12 3.45
N GLY A 922 -21.52 38.65 4.56
CA GLY A 922 -21.98 39.01 5.88
C GLY A 922 -21.16 38.39 7.02
N PRO A 923 -21.24 38.97 8.23
CA PRO A 923 -20.38 38.59 9.36
C PRO A 923 -20.78 37.28 10.04
N GLN A 924 -21.93 36.68 9.73
CA GLN A 924 -22.33 35.41 10.31
C GLN A 924 -22.65 34.40 9.21
N LEU A 925 -22.19 33.16 9.37
CA LEU A 925 -22.43 32.05 8.48
C LEU A 925 -23.00 30.89 9.29
N VAL A 926 -24.09 30.27 8.81
CA VAL A 926 -24.56 28.99 9.34
C VAL A 926 -24.98 28.15 8.15
N ILE A 927 -24.36 27.00 7.94
CA ILE A 927 -24.68 26.06 6.85
C ILE A 927 -24.82 24.65 7.42
N LEU A 928 -25.93 24.00 7.09
CA LEU A 928 -26.23 22.62 7.38
C LEU A 928 -26.36 21.86 6.06
N ASN A 929 -25.57 20.81 5.88
CA ASN A 929 -25.68 19.88 4.77
C ASN A 929 -26.02 18.49 5.32
N SER A 930 -27.02 17.84 4.74
CA SER A 930 -27.36 16.44 5.03
C SER A 930 -27.51 15.68 3.72
N GLU A 931 -26.87 14.53 3.60
CA GLU A 931 -26.83 13.74 2.37
C GLU A 931 -26.93 12.24 2.70
N PHE A 932 -27.81 11.54 1.97
CA PHE A 932 -27.80 10.08 1.91
C PHE A 932 -27.11 9.63 0.64
N ARG A 933 -25.98 8.93 0.78
CA ARG A 933 -25.21 8.34 -0.33
C ARG A 933 -25.61 6.88 -0.47
N ILE A 934 -26.22 6.54 -1.59
CA ILE A 934 -26.84 5.26 -1.87
C ILE A 934 -26.02 4.55 -2.94
N PRO A 935 -25.25 3.50 -2.60
CA PRO A 935 -24.51 2.74 -3.59
C PRO A 935 -25.46 1.96 -4.50
N VAL A 936 -25.16 1.87 -5.81
CA VAL A 936 -25.95 1.06 -6.75
C VAL A 936 -25.37 -0.36 -6.78
N PRO A 937 -26.12 -1.40 -6.35
CA PRO A 937 -25.61 -2.77 -6.30
C PRO A 937 -25.56 -3.47 -7.66
N VAL A 938 -25.88 -2.78 -8.75
CA VAL A 938 -25.91 -3.33 -10.12
C VAL A 938 -24.53 -3.20 -10.75
N SER A 939 -23.89 -4.34 -11.03
CA SER A 939 -22.75 -4.37 -11.96
C SER A 939 -23.29 -4.22 -13.38
N LEU A 940 -23.20 -3.02 -13.95
CA LEU A 940 -23.46 -2.81 -15.37
C LEU A 940 -22.22 -3.27 -16.17
N PRO A 941 -22.36 -3.82 -17.38
CA PRO A 941 -21.25 -4.41 -18.13
C PRO A 941 -20.08 -3.46 -18.48
N ILE A 942 -20.27 -2.14 -18.30
CA ILE A 942 -19.32 -1.07 -18.65
C ILE A 942 -18.91 -0.27 -17.40
N VAL A 943 -19.66 -0.40 -16.30
CA VAL A 943 -19.45 0.34 -15.06
C VAL A 943 -19.32 -0.68 -13.95
N ASP A 944 -18.10 -0.85 -13.41
CA ASP A 944 -17.87 -1.57 -12.15
C ASP A 944 -18.73 -0.96 -11.02
N ARG A 945 -18.70 -1.50 -9.80
CA ARG A 945 -19.50 -1.06 -8.63
C ARG A 945 -19.17 0.36 -8.12
N ASN A 946 -18.95 1.30 -9.03
CA ASN A 946 -18.47 2.66 -8.85
C ASN A 946 -19.59 3.68 -9.03
N LEU A 947 -20.82 3.27 -9.38
CA LEU A 947 -21.96 4.18 -9.50
C LEU A 947 -22.74 4.24 -8.18
N GLY A 948 -23.08 5.45 -7.75
CA GLY A 948 -23.93 5.74 -6.61
C GLY A 948 -24.89 6.88 -6.93
N PHE A 949 -25.94 6.99 -6.11
CA PHE A 949 -26.82 8.14 -6.07
C PHE A 949 -26.65 8.88 -4.74
N ALA A 950 -26.98 10.17 -4.73
CA ALA A 950 -27.10 10.95 -3.51
C ALA A 950 -28.44 11.68 -3.52
N VAL A 951 -29.08 11.78 -2.37
CA VAL A 951 -30.17 12.72 -2.11
C VAL A 951 -29.75 13.61 -0.96
N PHE A 952 -29.99 14.91 -1.07
CA PHE A 952 -29.46 15.87 -0.11
C PHE A 952 -30.41 17.01 0.21
N TYR A 953 -30.20 17.57 1.39
CA TYR A 953 -30.76 18.81 1.89
C TYR A 953 -29.61 19.73 2.30
N ASP A 954 -29.62 20.96 1.79
CA ASP A 954 -28.70 22.02 2.21
C ASP A 954 -29.53 23.17 2.74
N GLY A 955 -29.23 23.66 3.94
CA GLY A 955 -29.93 24.81 4.52
C GLY A 955 -29.01 25.71 5.32
N GLY A 956 -29.44 26.94 5.54
CA GLY A 956 -28.64 27.98 6.14
C GLY A 956 -28.42 29.16 5.22
N ASN A 957 -27.53 30.06 5.61
CA ASN A 957 -27.16 31.23 4.81
C ASN A 957 -25.95 31.95 5.42
N VAL A 958 -25.55 33.02 4.75
CA VAL A 958 -24.84 34.15 5.35
C VAL A 958 -25.85 35.17 5.86
N PHE A 959 -25.59 35.77 7.02
CA PHE A 959 -26.47 36.69 7.71
C PHE A 959 -25.80 38.06 7.89
N PRO A 960 -26.57 39.16 7.80
CA PRO A 960 -26.02 40.52 7.84
C PRO A 960 -25.59 40.96 9.24
N HIS A 961 -26.13 40.33 10.30
CA HIS A 961 -25.91 40.71 11.70
C HIS A 961 -25.58 39.47 12.53
N VAL A 962 -24.69 39.63 13.51
CA VAL A 962 -24.38 38.57 14.47
C VAL A 962 -25.51 38.51 15.51
N GLY A 963 -26.15 37.35 15.62
CA GLY A 963 -27.25 37.10 16.53
C GLY A 963 -28.47 36.48 15.84
N PHE A 964 -29.20 35.60 16.53
CA PHE A 964 -30.31 34.83 15.95
C PHE A 964 -31.56 35.65 15.57
N ARG A 965 -31.52 36.99 15.69
CA ARG A 965 -32.67 37.89 15.57
C ARG A 965 -33.36 37.85 14.19
N ASP A 966 -32.61 37.61 13.13
CA ASP A 966 -33.11 37.51 11.75
C ASP A 966 -32.87 36.13 11.12
N PHE A 967 -32.55 35.12 11.94
CA PHE A 967 -32.18 33.80 11.46
C PHE A 967 -33.29 33.18 10.60
N GLY A 968 -34.53 33.16 11.09
CA GLY A 968 -35.66 32.57 10.36
C GLY A 968 -35.98 33.28 9.03
N LYS A 969 -35.88 34.61 8.99
CA LYS A 969 -36.17 35.41 7.79
C LYS A 969 -35.15 35.21 6.68
N ASN A 970 -33.88 35.07 7.05
CA ASN A 970 -32.76 34.96 6.12
C ASN A 970 -32.27 33.52 5.92
N TYR A 971 -32.86 32.54 6.61
CA TYR A 971 -32.56 31.12 6.39
C TYR A 971 -33.05 30.71 5.00
N THR A 972 -32.18 30.06 4.23
CA THR A 972 -32.55 29.50 2.93
C THR A 972 -32.32 28.00 2.93
N SER A 973 -33.02 27.29 2.06
CA SER A 973 -32.95 25.85 1.98
C SER A 973 -33.04 25.37 0.54
N SER A 974 -32.39 24.26 0.26
CA SER A 974 -32.41 23.60 -1.03
C SER A 974 -32.38 22.09 -0.87
N VAL A 975 -33.03 21.40 -1.78
CA VAL A 975 -33.07 19.94 -1.86
C VAL A 975 -32.58 19.49 -3.21
N GLY A 976 -31.98 18.31 -3.30
CA GLY A 976 -31.47 17.86 -4.58
C GLY A 976 -31.10 16.40 -4.62
N GLY A 977 -30.72 15.99 -5.82
CA GLY A 977 -30.23 14.66 -6.12
C GLY A 977 -28.94 14.73 -6.90
N GLY A 978 -28.11 13.69 -6.79
CA GLY A 978 -26.86 13.63 -7.52
C GLY A 978 -26.43 12.23 -7.89
N LEU A 979 -25.59 12.15 -8.91
CA LEU A 979 -24.86 10.94 -9.30
C LEU A 979 -23.46 10.98 -8.70
N ARG A 980 -22.94 9.82 -8.33
CA ARG A 980 -21.58 9.62 -7.83
C ARG A 980 -20.90 8.57 -8.68
N TYR A 981 -19.71 8.87 -9.19
CA TYR A 981 -18.89 7.92 -9.94
C TYR A 981 -17.50 7.80 -9.32
N ASN A 982 -17.20 6.68 -8.69
CA ASN A 982 -15.93 6.45 -8.01
C ASN A 982 -14.80 6.29 -9.03
N THR A 983 -13.79 7.16 -8.94
CA THR A 983 -12.54 7.09 -9.69
C THR A 983 -11.37 6.82 -8.74
N PRO A 984 -10.17 6.42 -9.25
CA PRO A 984 -9.00 6.22 -8.40
C PRO A 984 -8.56 7.44 -7.58
N VAL A 985 -8.96 8.65 -8.00
CA VAL A 985 -8.60 9.92 -7.34
C VAL A 985 -9.73 10.50 -6.47
N GLY A 986 -10.86 9.79 -6.36
CA GLY A 986 -12.05 10.22 -5.62
C GLY A 986 -13.34 10.15 -6.45
N PRO A 987 -14.52 10.31 -5.84
CA PRO A 987 -15.79 10.30 -6.55
C PRO A 987 -15.99 11.56 -7.39
N VAL A 988 -16.33 11.41 -8.67
CA VAL A 988 -16.90 12.50 -9.47
C VAL A 988 -18.37 12.62 -9.08
N ARG A 989 -18.80 13.82 -8.69
CA ARG A 989 -20.18 14.11 -8.34
C ARG A 989 -20.84 15.03 -9.37
N ILE A 990 -22.06 14.66 -9.74
CA ILE A 990 -22.95 15.47 -10.56
C ILE A 990 -24.17 15.77 -9.68
N ASP A 991 -24.35 17.01 -9.26
CA ASP A 991 -25.41 17.42 -8.33
C ASP A 991 -26.41 18.35 -9.04
N LEU A 992 -27.70 18.11 -8.81
CA LEU A 992 -28.80 18.97 -9.20
C LEU A 992 -29.52 19.43 -7.94
N GLY A 993 -29.37 20.71 -7.59
CA GLY A 993 -30.00 21.31 -6.41
C GLY A 993 -31.15 22.25 -6.80
N HIS A 994 -32.26 22.17 -6.07
CA HIS A 994 -33.42 23.03 -6.19
C HIS A 994 -33.60 23.85 -4.92
N ASN A 995 -33.58 25.17 -5.06
CA ASN A 995 -33.76 26.14 -4.00
C ASN A 995 -35.25 26.31 -3.66
N LEU A 996 -35.60 26.07 -2.40
CA LEU A 996 -36.95 26.21 -1.86
C LEU A 996 -37.28 27.67 -1.50
N ASN A 997 -36.27 28.54 -1.42
CA ASN A 997 -36.37 29.95 -1.07
C ASN A 997 -35.70 30.80 -2.17
N ALA A 998 -36.20 30.70 -3.42
CA ALA A 998 -35.61 31.39 -4.57
C ALA A 998 -35.64 32.92 -4.42
N LEU A 999 -34.48 33.56 -4.50
CA LEU A 999 -34.34 35.02 -4.53
C LEU A 999 -34.70 35.55 -5.93
N PRO A 1000 -35.35 36.73 -6.03
CA PRO A 1000 -35.60 37.39 -7.32
C PRO A 1000 -34.30 37.53 -8.15
N GLY A 1001 -34.34 37.09 -9.40
CA GLY A 1001 -33.19 37.10 -10.31
C GLY A 1001 -32.29 35.86 -10.27
N ILE A 1002 -32.44 34.97 -9.27
CA ILE A 1002 -31.69 33.69 -9.19
C ILE A 1002 -32.58 32.54 -9.65
N LYS A 1003 -32.07 31.70 -10.57
CA LYS A 1003 -32.77 30.46 -10.96
C LYS A 1003 -32.89 29.51 -9.78
N SER A 1004 -34.07 28.95 -9.60
CA SER A 1004 -34.37 28.01 -8.52
C SER A 1004 -33.62 26.68 -8.65
N THR A 1005 -33.09 26.31 -9.83
CA THR A 1005 -32.35 25.05 -10.02
C THR A 1005 -30.93 25.31 -10.50
N GLN A 1006 -29.97 24.62 -9.89
CA GLN A 1006 -28.54 24.72 -10.18
C GLN A 1006 -27.93 23.34 -10.40
N PHE A 1007 -26.84 23.29 -11.19
CA PHE A 1007 -26.16 22.06 -11.57
C PHE A 1007 -24.65 22.19 -11.35
N PHE A 1008 -24.04 21.17 -10.74
CA PHE A 1008 -22.60 21.15 -10.44
C PHE A 1008 -21.96 19.83 -10.85
N VAL A 1009 -20.76 19.91 -11.44
CA VAL A 1009 -19.87 18.76 -11.64
C VAL A 1009 -18.59 19.04 -10.86
N THR A 1010 -18.25 18.16 -9.92
CA THR A 1010 -17.09 18.36 -9.03
C THR A 1010 -16.42 17.03 -8.70
N LEU A 1011 -15.17 17.09 -8.25
CA LEU A 1011 -14.40 15.92 -7.80
C LEU A 1011 -14.34 15.89 -6.27
N GLY A 1012 -14.47 14.71 -5.68
CA GLY A 1012 -14.59 14.50 -4.23
C GLY A 1012 -16.02 14.66 -3.72
N GLN A 1013 -16.24 14.32 -2.44
CA GLN A 1013 -17.51 14.55 -1.76
C GLN A 1013 -17.69 16.04 -1.37
N ALA A 1014 -18.94 16.48 -1.15
CA ALA A 1014 -19.24 17.89 -0.88
C ALA A 1014 -18.67 18.42 0.45
N PHE A 1015 -18.53 17.51 1.42
CA PHE A 1015 -17.96 17.75 2.74
C PHE A 1015 -17.38 16.45 3.30
#